data_AF-A0A6M5YEQ7-F1
#
_entry.id   AF-A0A6M5YEQ7-F1
#
_cell.length_a   1.000
_cell.length_b   1.000
_cell.length_c   1.000
_cell.angle_alpha   90.00
_cell.angle_beta   90.00
_cell.angle_gamma   90.00
#
_symmetry.space_group_name_H-M   'P 1'
#
loop_
_entity.id
_entity.type
_entity.pdbx_description
1 polymer ?
#
loop_
_entity_poly.entity_id
_entity_poly.type
_entity_poly.pdbx_seq_one_letter_code
_entity_poly.pdbx_strand_id
1 'polypeptide(L)'
;MSEQNIAVSPNTTRPDATAHMLQSMIDVSNSVIAYWETVRDNGRVTDFVCRLANQAMYDLVRRSADQVLGHIMTELFPSVKEIGLFDQYAQVVETGQPQEFEFHYQADGYQNWYLYTSKPLGEGVVLSFVDITSRKQNEAQQQKQADQLQFVMNSALTAISLYSILRDPLTGRVVDLRYELLNQMAERMTGRKATDLVGRTMLDVFPGIQASGVWMRYQELAESGVPLRYQNHYTYDGYDLWYEVQGVRRDDYIVLSFLDITELKTAQAEQQQQADEFRQILDNALTAISLFEAIRDEKGQIVDFVYKSFNQTSELMTGRKAEEIIGHRMLELFPGVQTSGVFDRWVKLMETGGSVRFQDYFAEDGFDFWFDTQAVKWHDGFIQSYIDITSIKQAELDKQRHADLLTSLLAVSPVAFAHYEAIRNDAGLIVDFRFRLANQAAADIVSLSVDEVLARTATEINPDLPNSEVFNHYVTVVQTGQPMQFERFLRNRWFQVSLVKFDDGFVSAFVDISQSHLYQEQLEGLNAELRRSNDNLQQFAYVASHDLQEPLRKIQAFGDLVVSQYGPSLDENGRNLISRMQNAAGRMSVLIRDLLTYSRLSIMQEPFGPVSLADLVNDVLDDLELTLEQTGARVDVGPLPKLTGDQSQLRQLFQNLLANALKFRKTDTPPVVTISSRQVSGAELPPVLTTSKRMYYEIRVSDNGIGFDPQYKERIFGVFQRLHNRSQYEGTGVGLAICRRMVENHGGYITGEGRPGEGATFLVYLPA
;
A
#
# COMPACT_ATOMS: atom_id res chain seq x y z
N MET A 1 14.81 -154.66 -37.58
CA MET A 1 14.09 -155.94 -37.77
C MET A 1 12.69 -155.70 -37.24
N SER A 2 11.58 -155.76 -37.97
CA SER A 2 11.23 -156.29 -39.29
C SER A 2 9.82 -155.76 -39.58
N GLU A 3 9.62 -155.12 -40.74
CA GLU A 3 8.67 -155.52 -41.80
C GLU A 3 7.23 -155.91 -41.38
N GLN A 4 6.32 -155.01 -41.76
CA GLN A 4 5.02 -155.21 -42.43
C GLN A 4 4.19 -156.46 -42.11
N ASN A 5 2.93 -156.23 -41.71
CA ASN A 5 1.82 -156.79 -42.49
C ASN A 5 0.55 -155.93 -42.41
N ILE A 6 -0.03 -155.70 -43.59
CA ILE A 6 -1.22 -154.90 -43.86
C ILE A 6 -2.44 -155.83 -43.86
N ALA A 7 -3.53 -155.41 -43.20
CA ALA A 7 -4.88 -155.89 -43.49
C ALA A 7 -5.85 -154.70 -43.54
N VAL A 8 -6.55 -154.59 -44.68
CA VAL A 8 -7.53 -153.58 -45.10
C VAL A 8 -8.92 -154.06 -44.65
N SER A 9 -9.72 -153.36 -43.84
CA SER A 9 -10.75 -152.31 -44.15
C SER A 9 -11.87 -152.42 -43.06
N PRO A 10 -12.90 -151.53 -42.94
CA PRO A 10 -13.06 -150.15 -43.44
C PRO A 10 -13.72 -149.13 -42.45
N ASN A 11 -13.59 -147.84 -42.80
CA ASN A 11 -14.48 -146.66 -42.64
C ASN A 11 -15.35 -146.42 -41.38
N THR A 12 -15.13 -145.24 -40.76
CA THR A 12 -16.19 -144.31 -40.28
C THR A 12 -15.63 -142.87 -40.08
N THR A 13 -16.07 -141.94 -40.95
CA THR A 13 -16.31 -140.47 -40.86
C THR A 13 -15.69 -139.55 -39.77
N ARG A 14 -15.10 -138.40 -40.19
CA ARG A 14 -14.69 -137.19 -39.43
C ARG A 14 -15.57 -135.96 -39.78
N PRO A 15 -15.95 -135.09 -38.82
CA PRO A 15 -16.29 -133.66 -39.05
C PRO A 15 -15.39 -132.64 -38.28
N ASP A 16 -15.43 -131.35 -38.69
CA ASP A 16 -15.05 -130.08 -38.01
C ASP A 16 -13.58 -129.58 -37.82
N ALA A 17 -12.99 -128.90 -38.83
CA ALA A 17 -11.77 -128.07 -38.65
C ALA A 17 -11.88 -126.62 -39.21
N THR A 18 -12.63 -126.40 -40.28
CA THR A 18 -12.72 -125.09 -40.96
C THR A 18 -13.53 -124.05 -40.17
N ALA A 19 -14.57 -124.48 -39.45
CA ALA A 19 -15.42 -123.59 -38.65
C ALA A 19 -14.67 -122.94 -37.48
N HIS A 20 -13.79 -123.70 -36.81
CA HIS A 20 -12.97 -123.18 -35.70
C HIS A 20 -12.00 -122.07 -36.14
N MET A 21 -11.47 -122.14 -37.37
CA MET A 21 -10.55 -121.13 -37.89
C MET A 21 -11.25 -119.78 -38.14
N LEU A 22 -12.43 -119.79 -38.75
CA LEU A 22 -13.21 -118.57 -39.01
C LEU A 22 -13.65 -117.87 -37.72
N GLN A 23 -14.08 -118.64 -36.71
CA GLN A 23 -14.44 -118.10 -35.40
C GLN A 23 -13.24 -117.44 -34.72
N SER A 24 -12.08 -118.09 -34.74
CA SER A 24 -10.85 -117.52 -34.15
C SER A 24 -10.41 -116.21 -34.83
N MET A 25 -10.65 -116.06 -36.14
CA MET A 25 -10.28 -114.83 -36.86
C MET A 25 -11.13 -113.62 -36.48
N ILE A 26 -12.43 -113.81 -36.25
CA ILE A 26 -13.33 -112.71 -35.85
C ILE A 26 -13.20 -112.37 -34.37
N ASP A 27 -12.80 -113.32 -33.52
CA ASP A 27 -12.59 -113.11 -32.08
C ASP A 27 -11.35 -112.25 -31.76
N VAL A 28 -10.41 -112.10 -32.68
CA VAL A 28 -9.25 -111.19 -32.53
C VAL A 28 -9.66 -109.72 -32.69
N SER A 29 -10.80 -109.43 -33.32
CA SER A 29 -11.26 -108.05 -33.52
C SER A 29 -11.84 -107.45 -32.25
N ASN A 30 -11.41 -106.24 -31.91
CA ASN A 30 -12.03 -105.43 -30.85
C ASN A 30 -13.39 -104.85 -31.28
N SER A 31 -13.73 -104.94 -32.57
CA SER A 31 -15.08 -104.61 -33.04
C SER A 31 -16.03 -105.76 -32.72
N VAL A 32 -17.25 -105.41 -32.37
CA VAL A 32 -18.36 -106.38 -32.28
C VAL A 32 -18.69 -106.82 -33.69
N ILE A 33 -18.53 -108.11 -34.01
CA ILE A 33 -18.80 -108.68 -35.34
C ILE A 33 -19.86 -109.78 -35.20
N ALA A 34 -20.96 -109.66 -35.93
CA ALA A 34 -22.01 -110.67 -35.96
C ALA A 34 -22.63 -110.81 -37.35
N TYR A 35 -22.90 -112.06 -37.74
CA TYR A 35 -23.68 -112.41 -38.92
C TYR A 35 -25.13 -112.69 -38.53
N TRP A 36 -26.03 -111.97 -39.20
CA TRP A 36 -27.45 -111.93 -38.97
C TRP A 36 -28.18 -112.39 -40.22
N GLU A 37 -28.81 -113.56 -40.18
CA GLU A 37 -29.58 -114.12 -41.29
C GLU A 37 -31.00 -113.53 -41.30
N THR A 38 -31.56 -113.20 -42.47
CA THR A 38 -32.90 -112.59 -42.52
C THR A 38 -34.01 -113.56 -42.15
N VAL A 39 -34.97 -113.08 -41.36
CA VAL A 39 -36.29 -113.70 -41.18
C VAL A 39 -37.26 -112.95 -42.08
N ARG A 40 -37.95 -113.67 -42.96
CA ARG A 40 -38.87 -113.06 -43.92
C ARG A 40 -40.30 -113.54 -43.72
N ASP A 41 -41.24 -112.60 -43.84
CA ASP A 41 -42.65 -112.88 -44.01
C ASP A 41 -43.14 -112.17 -45.28
N ASN A 42 -43.81 -112.91 -46.17
CA ASN A 42 -44.28 -112.42 -47.48
C ASN A 42 -43.23 -111.63 -48.30
N GLY A 43 -41.97 -112.09 -48.28
CA GLY A 43 -40.86 -111.51 -49.05
C GLY A 43 -40.18 -110.30 -48.41
N ARG A 44 -40.73 -109.73 -47.33
CA ARG A 44 -40.14 -108.62 -46.57
C ARG A 44 -39.35 -109.12 -45.37
N VAL A 45 -38.25 -108.46 -45.05
CA VAL A 45 -37.45 -108.76 -43.85
C VAL A 45 -38.24 -108.29 -42.62
N THR A 46 -38.64 -109.23 -41.76
CA THR A 46 -39.39 -108.93 -40.52
C THR A 46 -38.50 -108.97 -39.29
N ASP A 47 -37.43 -109.75 -39.31
CA ASP A 47 -36.39 -109.76 -38.28
C ASP A 47 -35.05 -110.33 -38.80
N PHE A 48 -34.06 -110.48 -37.93
CA PHE A 48 -32.83 -111.21 -38.23
C PHE A 48 -32.50 -112.21 -37.13
N VAL A 49 -32.00 -113.40 -37.47
CA VAL A 49 -31.50 -114.38 -36.50
C VAL A 49 -29.98 -114.34 -36.44
N CYS A 50 -29.42 -114.27 -35.24
CA CYS A 50 -27.96 -114.32 -35.07
C CYS A 50 -27.45 -115.74 -35.37
N ARG A 51 -26.58 -115.88 -36.37
CA ARG A 51 -26.01 -117.18 -36.76
C ARG A 51 -24.56 -117.33 -36.36
N LEU A 52 -23.84 -116.22 -36.26
CA LEU A 52 -22.44 -116.20 -35.86
C LEU A 52 -22.15 -114.85 -35.22
N ALA A 53 -21.35 -114.87 -34.16
CA ALA A 53 -20.97 -113.68 -33.40
C ALA A 53 -19.58 -113.91 -32.81
N ASN A 54 -18.79 -112.85 -32.66
CA ASN A 54 -17.49 -112.92 -32.01
C ASN A 54 -17.57 -112.69 -30.50
N GLN A 55 -16.47 -112.91 -29.78
CA GLN A 55 -16.40 -112.72 -28.33
C GLN A 55 -16.84 -111.32 -27.89
N ALA A 56 -16.48 -110.28 -28.65
CA ALA A 56 -16.88 -108.90 -28.37
C ALA A 56 -18.41 -108.71 -28.40
N MET A 57 -19.13 -109.42 -29.25
CA MET A 57 -20.60 -109.41 -29.27
C MET A 57 -21.19 -110.00 -27.99
N TYR A 58 -20.66 -111.13 -27.52
CA TYR A 58 -21.10 -111.79 -26.29
C TYR A 58 -20.82 -110.91 -25.05
N ASP A 59 -19.64 -110.28 -25.02
CA ASP A 59 -19.25 -109.36 -23.97
C ASP A 59 -20.15 -108.12 -23.95
N LEU A 60 -20.51 -107.60 -25.13
CA LEU A 60 -21.42 -106.46 -25.26
C LEU A 60 -22.79 -106.77 -24.64
N VAL A 61 -23.48 -107.82 -25.11
CA VAL A 61 -24.82 -108.15 -24.63
C VAL A 61 -24.82 -108.84 -23.26
N ARG A 62 -23.63 -109.18 -22.72
CA ARG A 62 -23.43 -109.92 -21.47
C ARG A 62 -24.20 -111.25 -21.42
N ARG A 63 -24.20 -111.97 -22.55
CA ARG A 63 -24.88 -113.26 -22.71
C ARG A 63 -23.90 -114.27 -23.30
N SER A 64 -24.01 -115.54 -22.91
CA SER A 64 -23.18 -116.61 -23.49
C SER A 64 -23.56 -116.90 -24.95
N ALA A 65 -22.68 -117.57 -25.71
CA ALA A 65 -22.95 -117.91 -27.10
C ALA A 65 -24.32 -118.60 -27.32
N ASP A 66 -24.68 -119.55 -26.45
CA ASP A 66 -25.96 -120.28 -26.50
C ASP A 66 -27.21 -119.39 -26.27
N GLN A 67 -27.03 -118.21 -25.68
CA GLN A 67 -28.09 -117.24 -25.38
C GLN A 67 -28.19 -116.13 -26.44
N VAL A 68 -27.30 -116.12 -27.42
CA VAL A 68 -27.21 -115.11 -28.49
C VAL A 68 -27.44 -115.76 -29.84
N LEU A 69 -26.75 -116.87 -30.11
CA LEU A 69 -26.95 -117.63 -31.34
C LEU A 69 -28.38 -118.18 -31.40
N GLY A 70 -29.00 -118.12 -32.58
CA GLY A 70 -30.37 -118.58 -32.82
C GLY A 70 -31.48 -117.63 -32.37
N HIS A 71 -31.18 -116.59 -31.60
CA HIS A 71 -32.17 -115.59 -31.17
C HIS A 71 -32.33 -114.47 -32.20
N ILE A 72 -33.49 -113.82 -32.20
CA ILE A 72 -33.81 -112.73 -33.15
C ILE A 72 -33.23 -111.39 -32.68
N MET A 73 -32.95 -110.49 -33.62
CA MET A 73 -32.27 -109.21 -33.36
C MET A 73 -33.11 -108.30 -32.46
N THR A 74 -34.42 -108.26 -32.66
CA THR A 74 -35.32 -107.45 -31.80
C THR A 74 -35.47 -108.02 -30.40
N GLU A 75 -35.10 -109.27 -30.14
CA GLU A 75 -35.06 -109.82 -28.79
C GLU A 75 -33.76 -109.46 -28.06
N LEU A 76 -32.65 -109.45 -28.80
CA LEU A 76 -31.33 -109.08 -28.28
C LEU A 76 -31.15 -107.56 -28.15
N PHE A 77 -31.77 -106.80 -29.04
CA PHE A 77 -31.76 -105.33 -29.10
C PHE A 77 -33.19 -104.82 -29.35
N PRO A 78 -34.04 -104.72 -28.32
CA PRO A 78 -35.45 -104.31 -28.44
C PRO A 78 -35.65 -102.99 -29.15
N SER A 79 -34.78 -102.01 -28.91
CA SER A 79 -34.91 -100.68 -29.50
C SER A 79 -34.33 -100.55 -30.91
N VAL A 80 -33.75 -101.60 -31.51
CA VAL A 80 -33.06 -101.53 -32.81
C VAL A 80 -33.97 -101.02 -33.95
N LYS A 81 -35.28 -101.31 -33.87
CA LYS A 81 -36.30 -100.78 -34.80
C LYS A 81 -36.63 -99.32 -34.53
N GLU A 82 -36.80 -98.95 -33.26
CA GLU A 82 -37.16 -97.58 -32.85
C GLU A 82 -36.06 -96.56 -33.14
N ILE A 83 -34.79 -96.96 -32.96
CA ILE A 83 -33.62 -96.11 -33.24
C ILE A 83 -33.21 -96.11 -34.73
N GLY A 84 -33.95 -96.82 -35.59
CA GLY A 84 -33.78 -96.82 -37.04
C GLY A 84 -32.61 -97.66 -37.58
N LEU A 85 -31.85 -98.35 -36.72
CA LEU A 85 -30.74 -99.23 -37.16
C LEU A 85 -31.26 -100.48 -37.89
N PHE A 86 -32.41 -101.01 -37.49
CA PHE A 86 -33.03 -102.16 -38.16
C PHE A 86 -33.31 -101.88 -39.64
N ASP A 87 -33.91 -100.72 -39.94
CA ASP A 87 -34.26 -100.34 -41.31
C ASP A 87 -33.00 -100.17 -42.16
N GLN A 88 -31.92 -99.64 -41.58
CA GLN A 88 -30.63 -99.54 -42.28
C GLN A 88 -30.03 -100.92 -42.57
N TYR A 89 -30.13 -101.88 -41.64
CA TYR A 89 -29.66 -103.25 -41.87
C TYR A 89 -30.51 -104.00 -42.89
N ALA A 90 -31.84 -103.83 -42.84
CA ALA A 90 -32.76 -104.38 -43.83
C ALA A 90 -32.46 -103.81 -45.23
N GLN A 91 -32.24 -102.50 -45.32
CA GLN A 91 -31.87 -101.83 -46.56
C GLN A 91 -30.55 -102.38 -47.14
N VAL A 92 -29.54 -102.64 -46.31
CA VAL A 92 -28.25 -103.21 -46.75
C VAL A 92 -28.45 -104.59 -47.39
N VAL A 93 -29.32 -105.44 -46.84
CA VAL A 93 -29.64 -106.75 -47.43
C VAL A 93 -30.47 -106.62 -48.71
N GLU A 94 -31.47 -105.73 -48.73
CA GLU A 94 -32.35 -105.56 -49.89
C GLU A 94 -31.65 -104.89 -51.09
N THR A 95 -30.74 -103.95 -50.83
CA THR A 95 -30.02 -103.21 -51.89
C THR A 95 -28.71 -103.85 -52.29
N GLY A 96 -28.12 -104.68 -51.41
CA GLY A 96 -26.80 -105.28 -51.61
C GLY A 96 -25.62 -104.29 -51.44
N GLN A 97 -25.85 -103.06 -50.96
CA GLN A 97 -24.79 -102.07 -50.76
C GLN A 97 -24.32 -101.99 -49.29
N PRO A 98 -23.00 -102.04 -49.03
CA PRO A 98 -22.46 -101.89 -47.68
C PRO A 98 -22.57 -100.43 -47.19
N GLN A 99 -22.75 -100.23 -45.88
CA GLN A 99 -22.81 -98.91 -45.26
C GLN A 99 -21.81 -98.76 -44.10
N GLU A 100 -21.30 -97.55 -43.90
CA GLU A 100 -20.48 -97.16 -42.75
C GLU A 100 -20.90 -95.79 -42.23
N PHE A 101 -21.15 -95.65 -40.93
CA PHE A 101 -21.61 -94.39 -40.32
C PHE A 101 -21.35 -94.35 -38.81
N GLU A 102 -21.20 -93.13 -38.27
CA GLU A 102 -21.17 -92.90 -36.83
C GLU A 102 -22.59 -92.77 -36.31
N PHE A 103 -22.92 -93.50 -35.25
CA PHE A 103 -24.23 -93.49 -34.64
C PHE A 103 -24.13 -93.42 -33.13
N HIS A 104 -24.93 -92.54 -32.53
CA HIS A 104 -25.03 -92.45 -31.08
C HIS A 104 -26.12 -93.39 -30.59
N TYR A 105 -25.72 -94.57 -30.10
CA TYR A 105 -26.67 -95.52 -29.57
C TYR A 105 -27.07 -95.10 -28.16
N GLN A 106 -28.29 -94.56 -28.01
CA GLN A 106 -28.87 -94.12 -26.75
C GLN A 106 -30.14 -94.92 -26.41
N ALA A 107 -30.03 -96.24 -26.37
CA ALA A 107 -31.12 -97.15 -26.06
C ALA A 107 -30.58 -98.42 -25.39
N ASP A 108 -31.46 -99.29 -24.91
CA ASP A 108 -31.13 -100.60 -24.31
C ASP A 108 -30.04 -100.58 -23.20
N GLY A 109 -29.85 -99.44 -22.53
CA GLY A 109 -28.83 -99.25 -21.49
C GLY A 109 -27.45 -98.82 -22.00
N TYR A 110 -27.26 -98.58 -23.29
CA TYR A 110 -26.04 -98.04 -23.89
C TYR A 110 -26.20 -96.54 -24.22
N GLN A 111 -25.13 -95.76 -24.05
CA GLN A 111 -25.07 -94.33 -24.41
C GLN A 111 -23.72 -94.01 -25.07
N ASN A 112 -23.36 -94.82 -26.05
CA ASN A 112 -22.02 -94.80 -26.63
C ASN A 112 -22.14 -94.41 -28.11
N TRP A 113 -21.13 -93.68 -28.58
CA TRP A 113 -20.95 -93.46 -30.00
C TRP A 113 -20.27 -94.68 -30.61
N TYR A 114 -20.86 -95.24 -31.64
CA TYR A 114 -20.29 -96.36 -32.37
C TYR A 114 -20.06 -95.97 -33.83
N LEU A 115 -18.97 -96.48 -34.41
CA LEU A 115 -18.80 -96.54 -35.86
C LEU A 115 -19.34 -97.88 -36.33
N TYR A 116 -20.48 -97.87 -37.01
CA TYR A 116 -21.11 -99.06 -37.57
C TYR A 116 -20.63 -99.29 -39.00
N THR A 117 -20.38 -100.55 -39.33
CA THR A 117 -20.11 -101.04 -40.68
C THR A 117 -20.99 -102.26 -40.95
N SER A 118 -21.82 -102.21 -41.98
CA SER A 118 -22.73 -103.30 -42.37
C SER A 118 -22.46 -103.75 -43.80
N LYS A 119 -22.41 -105.06 -44.04
CA LYS A 119 -22.17 -105.66 -45.37
C LYS A 119 -23.10 -106.85 -45.63
N PRO A 120 -23.73 -106.98 -46.80
CA PRO A 120 -24.60 -108.12 -47.11
C PRO A 120 -23.78 -109.40 -47.33
N LEU A 121 -24.28 -110.54 -46.87
CA LEU A 121 -23.67 -111.85 -47.04
C LEU A 121 -24.74 -112.95 -47.15
N GLY A 122 -24.86 -113.58 -48.31
CA GLY A 122 -25.90 -114.59 -48.57
C GLY A 122 -27.31 -114.02 -48.37
N GLU A 123 -28.13 -114.69 -47.57
CA GLU A 123 -29.48 -114.22 -47.20
C GLU A 123 -29.48 -113.38 -45.90
N GLY A 124 -28.35 -112.76 -45.53
CA GLY A 124 -28.18 -112.00 -44.29
C GLY A 124 -27.22 -110.82 -44.40
N VAL A 125 -26.86 -110.23 -43.25
CA VAL A 125 -25.94 -109.10 -43.10
C VAL A 125 -24.86 -109.40 -42.06
N VAL A 126 -23.62 -109.04 -42.35
CA VAL A 126 -22.54 -108.96 -41.36
C VAL A 126 -22.51 -107.54 -40.82
N LEU A 127 -22.68 -107.42 -39.51
CA LEU A 127 -22.57 -106.16 -38.78
C LEU A 127 -21.24 -106.16 -38.02
N SER A 128 -20.49 -105.08 -38.15
CA SER A 128 -19.30 -104.78 -37.37
C SER A 128 -19.46 -103.40 -36.75
N PHE A 129 -19.17 -103.22 -35.46
CA PHE A 129 -19.14 -101.88 -34.87
C PHE A 129 -18.10 -101.74 -33.77
N VAL A 130 -17.57 -100.52 -33.61
CA VAL A 130 -16.55 -100.17 -32.59
C VAL A 130 -16.94 -98.90 -31.84
N ASP A 131 -16.70 -98.88 -30.54
CA ASP A 131 -16.95 -97.72 -29.68
C ASP A 131 -15.93 -96.59 -29.94
N ILE A 132 -16.43 -95.41 -30.29
CA ILE A 132 -15.66 -94.18 -30.55
C ILE A 132 -15.97 -93.05 -29.54
N THR A 133 -16.65 -93.35 -28.43
CA THR A 133 -17.12 -92.37 -27.43
C THR A 133 -15.99 -91.52 -26.86
N SER A 134 -14.85 -92.14 -26.51
CA SER A 134 -13.69 -91.44 -25.96
C SER A 134 -13.12 -90.38 -26.92
N ARG A 135 -13.16 -90.65 -28.24
CA ARG A 135 -12.69 -89.70 -29.26
C ARG A 135 -13.59 -88.46 -29.30
N LYS A 136 -14.92 -88.65 -29.31
CA LYS A 136 -15.89 -87.55 -29.31
C LYS A 136 -15.84 -86.71 -28.05
N GLN A 137 -15.65 -87.33 -26.88
CA GLN A 137 -15.51 -86.59 -25.61
C GLN A 137 -14.25 -85.71 -25.59
N ASN A 138 -13.13 -86.20 -26.12
CA ASN A 138 -11.88 -85.43 -26.20
C ASN A 138 -12.00 -84.22 -27.14
N GLU A 139 -12.60 -84.39 -28.32
CA GLU A 139 -12.86 -83.29 -29.27
C GLU A 139 -13.75 -82.21 -28.65
N ALA A 140 -14.86 -82.60 -28.00
CA ALA A 140 -15.76 -81.67 -27.34
C ALA A 140 -15.09 -80.94 -26.16
N GLN A 141 -14.26 -81.64 -25.38
CA GLN A 141 -13.51 -81.05 -24.28
C GLN A 141 -12.46 -80.04 -24.76
N GLN A 142 -11.75 -80.33 -25.86
CA GLN A 142 -10.80 -79.40 -26.46
C GLN A 142 -11.49 -78.14 -26.98
N GLN A 143 -12.61 -78.29 -27.70
CA GLN A 143 -13.39 -77.15 -28.18
C GLN A 143 -13.89 -76.28 -27.01
N LYS A 144 -14.41 -76.91 -25.95
CA LYS A 144 -14.87 -76.21 -24.75
C LYS A 144 -13.74 -75.44 -24.06
N GLN A 145 -12.54 -76.00 -23.98
CA GLN A 145 -11.37 -75.31 -23.41
C GLN A 145 -10.94 -74.10 -24.26
N ALA A 146 -10.97 -74.22 -25.58
CA ALA A 146 -10.65 -73.12 -26.50
C ALA A 146 -11.67 -71.96 -26.37
N ASP A 147 -12.96 -72.28 -26.34
CA ASP A 147 -14.03 -71.29 -26.18
C ASP A 147 -13.93 -70.56 -24.83
N GLN A 148 -13.60 -71.29 -23.75
CA GLN A 148 -13.37 -70.72 -22.42
C GLN A 148 -12.19 -69.75 -22.40
N LEU A 149 -11.06 -70.12 -23.00
CA LEU A 149 -9.88 -69.25 -23.06
C LEU A 149 -10.19 -67.96 -23.85
N GLN A 150 -10.86 -68.10 -24.99
CA GLN A 150 -11.25 -66.96 -25.81
C GLN A 150 -12.21 -66.01 -25.08
N PHE A 151 -13.16 -66.56 -24.32
CA PHE A 151 -14.06 -65.77 -23.48
C PHE A 151 -13.32 -64.99 -22.39
N VAL A 152 -12.40 -65.65 -21.66
CA VAL A 152 -11.61 -65.01 -20.61
C VAL A 152 -10.75 -63.88 -21.16
N MET A 153 -10.06 -64.12 -22.28
CA MET A 153 -9.22 -63.09 -22.90
C MET A 153 -10.02 -61.91 -23.43
N ASN A 154 -11.16 -62.13 -24.10
CA ASN A 154 -11.97 -61.04 -24.65
C ASN A 154 -12.75 -60.24 -23.60
N SER A 155 -13.00 -60.83 -22.43
CA SER A 155 -13.62 -60.10 -21.30
C SER A 155 -12.62 -59.26 -20.51
N ALA A 156 -11.31 -59.37 -20.78
CA ALA A 156 -10.30 -58.60 -20.08
C ALA A 156 -10.36 -57.11 -20.46
N LEU A 157 -10.25 -56.24 -19.45
CA LEU A 157 -10.18 -54.77 -19.64
C LEU A 157 -8.80 -54.30 -20.12
N THR A 158 -7.80 -55.18 -20.14
CA THR A 158 -6.48 -54.93 -20.69
C THR A 158 -6.38 -55.48 -22.10
N ALA A 159 -5.68 -54.77 -22.99
CA ALA A 159 -5.29 -55.36 -24.26
C ALA A 159 -4.28 -56.46 -23.98
N ILE A 160 -4.50 -57.66 -24.49
CA ILE A 160 -3.59 -58.80 -24.33
C ILE A 160 -3.25 -59.30 -25.72
N SER A 161 -1.96 -59.40 -26.01
CA SER A 161 -1.42 -59.90 -27.26
C SER A 161 -0.33 -60.93 -26.99
N LEU A 162 -0.45 -62.08 -27.65
CA LEU A 162 0.55 -63.14 -27.71
C LEU A 162 1.40 -62.96 -28.97
N TYR A 163 2.71 -63.05 -28.80
CA TYR A 163 3.67 -62.91 -29.89
C TYR A 163 4.60 -64.11 -29.94
N SER A 164 4.97 -64.56 -31.14
CA SER A 164 6.12 -65.44 -31.33
C SER A 164 7.40 -64.61 -31.51
N ILE A 165 8.49 -65.11 -30.95
CA ILE A 165 9.79 -64.44 -30.98
C ILE A 165 10.48 -64.76 -32.31
N LEU A 166 10.78 -63.73 -33.11
CA LEU A 166 11.58 -63.89 -34.32
C LEU A 166 13.05 -63.67 -34.00
N ARG A 167 13.89 -64.66 -34.33
CA ARG A 167 15.34 -64.60 -34.13
C ARG A 167 16.08 -64.57 -35.45
N ASP A 168 17.17 -63.83 -35.49
CA ASP A 168 18.14 -63.89 -36.58
C ASP A 168 18.74 -65.30 -36.66
N PRO A 169 18.65 -66.00 -37.80
CA PRO A 169 19.20 -67.36 -37.96
C PRO A 169 20.72 -67.45 -37.78
N LEU A 170 21.46 -66.36 -38.00
CA LEU A 170 22.92 -66.32 -37.94
C LEU A 170 23.42 -65.91 -36.56
N THR A 171 22.72 -65.00 -35.88
CA THR A 171 23.18 -64.43 -34.61
C THR A 171 22.39 -64.92 -33.39
N GLY A 172 21.23 -65.55 -33.58
CA GLY A 172 20.34 -66.04 -32.51
C GLY A 172 19.64 -64.93 -31.71
N ARG A 173 19.90 -63.66 -32.04
CA ARG A 173 19.33 -62.49 -31.37
C ARG A 173 17.88 -62.27 -31.79
N VAL A 174 17.09 -61.73 -30.87
CA VAL A 174 15.70 -61.36 -31.16
C VAL A 174 15.70 -60.14 -32.08
N VAL A 175 15.04 -60.27 -33.23
CA VAL A 175 14.97 -59.21 -34.25
C VAL A 175 13.60 -58.56 -34.34
N ASP A 176 12.53 -59.31 -34.05
CA ASP A 176 11.16 -58.80 -34.09
C ASP A 176 10.22 -59.75 -33.33
N LEU A 177 8.96 -59.37 -33.20
CA LEU A 177 7.89 -60.13 -32.57
C LEU A 177 6.73 -60.26 -33.54
N ARG A 178 6.25 -61.47 -33.81
CA ARG A 178 5.10 -61.68 -34.71
C ARG A 178 3.83 -61.88 -33.91
N TYR A 179 2.76 -61.17 -34.26
CA TYR A 179 1.46 -61.35 -33.62
C TYR A 179 0.90 -62.74 -33.90
N GLU A 180 0.55 -63.47 -32.85
CA GLU A 180 -0.04 -64.81 -32.95
C GLU A 180 -1.50 -64.79 -32.51
N LEU A 181 -1.80 -64.03 -31.46
CA LEU A 181 -3.15 -63.86 -30.95
C LEU A 181 -3.28 -62.50 -30.27
N LEU A 182 -4.47 -61.92 -30.31
CA LEU A 182 -4.81 -60.74 -29.52
C LEU A 182 -6.30 -60.77 -29.13
N ASN A 183 -6.62 -60.15 -28.00
CA ASN A 183 -7.99 -60.04 -27.53
C ASN A 183 -8.72 -58.81 -28.12
N GLN A 184 -10.03 -58.74 -27.90
CA GLN A 184 -10.86 -57.63 -28.39
C GLN A 184 -10.41 -56.25 -27.87
N MET A 185 -9.88 -56.17 -26.65
CA MET A 185 -9.37 -54.90 -26.11
C MET A 185 -8.10 -54.44 -26.85
N ALA A 186 -7.21 -55.37 -27.22
CA ALA A 186 -6.05 -55.07 -28.04
C ALA A 186 -6.47 -54.49 -29.40
N GLU A 187 -7.47 -55.06 -30.07
CA GLU A 187 -7.97 -54.48 -31.33
C GLU A 187 -8.46 -53.04 -31.17
N ARG A 188 -9.15 -52.74 -30.05
CA ARG A 188 -9.67 -51.40 -29.75
C ARG A 188 -8.54 -50.42 -29.49
N MET A 189 -7.56 -50.79 -28.66
CA MET A 189 -6.44 -49.93 -28.31
C MET A 189 -5.50 -49.69 -29.50
N THR A 190 -5.24 -50.72 -30.32
CA THR A 190 -4.43 -50.55 -31.53
C THR A 190 -5.22 -49.95 -32.69
N GLY A 191 -6.55 -49.82 -32.60
CA GLY A 191 -7.41 -49.37 -33.70
C GLY A 191 -7.33 -50.26 -34.96
N ARG A 192 -6.88 -51.51 -34.82
CA ARG A 192 -6.60 -52.45 -35.91
C ARG A 192 -7.20 -53.81 -35.58
N LYS A 193 -7.78 -54.48 -36.58
CA LYS A 193 -8.41 -55.79 -36.38
C LYS A 193 -7.37 -56.90 -36.26
N ALA A 194 -7.72 -57.96 -35.54
CA ALA A 194 -6.85 -59.12 -35.37
C ALA A 194 -6.49 -59.76 -36.71
N THR A 195 -7.42 -59.75 -37.67
CA THR A 195 -7.19 -60.20 -39.06
C THR A 195 -6.07 -59.45 -39.77
N ASP A 196 -5.81 -58.21 -39.37
CA ASP A 196 -4.82 -57.35 -40.00
C ASP A 196 -3.45 -57.43 -39.29
N LEU A 197 -3.44 -57.92 -38.06
CA LEU A 197 -2.25 -57.96 -37.20
C LEU A 197 -1.65 -59.35 -37.11
N VAL A 198 -2.46 -60.40 -36.93
CA VAL A 198 -1.98 -61.77 -36.79
C VAL A 198 -1.14 -62.17 -38.01
N GLY A 199 0.06 -62.69 -37.76
CA GLY A 199 1.04 -63.06 -38.78
C GLY A 199 1.99 -61.94 -39.20
N ARG A 200 1.72 -60.66 -38.85
CA ARG A 200 2.65 -59.54 -39.08
C ARG A 200 3.59 -59.31 -37.90
N THR A 201 4.68 -58.60 -38.16
CA THR A 201 5.69 -58.29 -37.15
C THR A 201 5.45 -56.93 -36.48
N MET A 202 5.85 -56.82 -35.21
CA MET A 202 5.57 -55.66 -34.36
C MET A 202 6.22 -54.40 -34.91
N LEU A 203 7.49 -54.47 -35.33
CA LEU A 203 8.20 -53.31 -35.84
C LEU A 203 7.69 -52.84 -37.22
N ASP A 204 7.09 -53.74 -38.02
CA ASP A 204 6.40 -53.37 -39.27
C ASP A 204 5.08 -52.64 -38.98
N VAL A 205 4.31 -53.14 -38.02
CA VAL A 205 3.00 -52.54 -37.67
C VAL A 205 3.16 -51.22 -36.89
N PHE A 206 4.16 -51.14 -36.00
CA PHE A 206 4.41 -50.01 -35.10
C PHE A 206 5.89 -49.62 -35.12
N PRO A 207 6.36 -48.94 -36.18
CA PRO A 207 7.77 -48.56 -36.33
C PRO A 207 8.25 -47.58 -35.25
N GLY A 208 7.35 -46.78 -34.65
CA GLY A 208 7.65 -45.88 -33.54
C GLY A 208 8.14 -46.59 -32.26
N ILE A 209 7.92 -47.91 -32.13
CA ILE A 209 8.37 -48.69 -30.97
C ILE A 209 9.90 -48.70 -30.87
N GLN A 210 10.59 -48.64 -32.00
CA GLN A 210 12.05 -48.57 -32.01
C GLN A 210 12.55 -47.19 -31.58
N ALA A 211 11.93 -46.11 -32.07
CA ALA A 211 12.32 -44.73 -31.76
C ALA A 211 11.98 -44.31 -30.33
N SER A 212 10.90 -44.84 -29.76
CA SER A 212 10.46 -44.58 -28.37
C SER A 212 11.32 -45.27 -27.31
N GLY A 213 12.26 -46.14 -27.70
CA GLY A 213 13.05 -46.96 -26.78
C GLY A 213 12.29 -48.11 -26.12
N VAL A 214 11.00 -48.28 -26.44
CA VAL A 214 10.15 -49.37 -25.97
C VAL A 214 10.66 -50.72 -26.47
N TRP A 215 11.15 -50.77 -27.72
CA TRP A 215 11.71 -51.98 -28.32
C TRP A 215 12.77 -52.65 -27.45
N MET A 216 13.68 -51.88 -26.86
CA MET A 216 14.76 -52.43 -26.02
C MET A 216 14.21 -53.24 -24.84
N ARG A 217 13.11 -52.79 -24.24
CA ARG A 217 12.46 -53.48 -23.11
C ARG A 217 11.80 -54.79 -23.54
N TYR A 218 11.18 -54.80 -24.73
CA TYR A 218 10.55 -56.01 -25.27
C TYR A 218 11.59 -57.02 -25.75
N GLN A 219 12.68 -56.54 -26.35
CA GLN A 219 13.82 -57.35 -26.73
C GLN A 219 14.46 -57.98 -25.49
N GLU A 220 14.69 -57.21 -24.41
CA GLU A 220 15.23 -57.73 -23.15
C GLU A 220 14.32 -58.80 -22.52
N LEU A 221 13.00 -58.59 -22.51
CA LEU A 221 12.04 -59.61 -22.07
C LEU A 221 12.15 -60.88 -22.93
N ALA A 222 12.24 -60.75 -24.25
CA ALA A 222 12.33 -61.87 -25.18
C ALA A 222 13.69 -62.62 -25.07
N GLU A 223 14.77 -61.94 -24.71
CA GLU A 223 16.11 -62.53 -24.54
C GLU A 223 16.33 -63.13 -23.14
N SER A 224 16.04 -62.38 -22.08
CA SER A 224 16.30 -62.76 -20.69
C SER A 224 15.17 -63.59 -20.07
N GLY A 225 13.92 -63.34 -20.49
CA GLY A 225 12.72 -63.89 -19.86
C GLY A 225 12.30 -63.20 -18.55
N VAL A 226 12.99 -62.14 -18.13
CA VAL A 226 12.62 -61.37 -16.94
C VAL A 226 11.30 -60.64 -17.18
N PRO A 227 10.26 -60.82 -16.33
CA PRO A 227 9.00 -60.12 -16.49
C PRO A 227 9.16 -58.60 -16.49
N LEU A 228 8.49 -57.93 -17.43
CA LEU A 228 8.51 -56.47 -17.52
C LEU A 228 7.23 -55.88 -16.93
N ARG A 229 7.36 -54.76 -16.23
CA ARG A 229 6.23 -53.91 -15.81
C ARG A 229 6.67 -52.45 -15.74
N TYR A 230 6.01 -51.56 -16.46
CA TYR A 230 6.29 -50.12 -16.42
C TYR A 230 5.13 -49.28 -16.98
N GLN A 231 5.14 -47.99 -16.66
CA GLN A 231 4.28 -46.99 -17.29
C GLN A 231 5.09 -46.15 -18.29
N ASN A 232 4.49 -45.80 -19.41
CA ASN A 232 5.14 -44.99 -20.43
C ASN A 232 4.14 -44.07 -21.13
N HIS A 233 4.66 -42.99 -21.72
CA HIS A 233 3.91 -42.08 -22.58
C HIS A 233 4.33 -42.34 -24.02
N TYR A 234 3.42 -42.82 -24.85
CA TYR A 234 3.70 -43.10 -26.26
C TYR A 234 3.08 -42.01 -27.13
N THR A 235 3.95 -41.25 -27.81
CA THR A 235 3.58 -40.12 -28.68
C THR A 235 3.91 -40.40 -30.16
N TYR A 236 4.06 -41.66 -30.55
CA TYR A 236 4.46 -42.09 -31.89
C TYR A 236 3.31 -42.80 -32.62
N ASP A 237 3.45 -43.03 -33.93
CA ASP A 237 2.49 -43.76 -34.78
C ASP A 237 1.05 -43.21 -34.75
N GLY A 238 0.87 -41.93 -34.42
CA GLY A 238 -0.45 -41.28 -34.34
C GLY A 238 -1.18 -41.46 -33.01
N TYR A 239 -0.52 -42.05 -32.01
CA TYR A 239 -1.02 -42.19 -30.64
C TYR A 239 -0.38 -41.14 -29.73
N ASP A 240 -1.15 -40.63 -28.79
CA ASP A 240 -0.71 -39.80 -27.67
C ASP A 240 -1.42 -40.30 -26.42
N LEU A 241 -0.84 -41.29 -25.76
CA LEU A 241 -1.47 -41.95 -24.62
C LEU A 241 -0.46 -42.41 -23.58
N TRP A 242 -0.86 -42.34 -22.31
CA TRP A 242 -0.17 -43.00 -21.21
C TRP A 242 -0.69 -44.41 -21.04
N TYR A 243 0.22 -45.36 -20.90
CA TYR A 243 -0.15 -46.77 -20.77
C TYR A 243 0.76 -47.51 -19.80
N GLU A 244 0.20 -48.50 -19.12
CA GLU A 244 0.94 -49.49 -18.33
C GLU A 244 1.11 -50.76 -19.16
N VAL A 245 2.35 -51.26 -19.26
CA VAL A 245 2.67 -52.52 -19.92
C VAL A 245 3.09 -53.55 -18.90
N GLN A 246 2.62 -54.78 -19.06
CA GLN A 246 3.15 -55.95 -18.39
C GLN A 246 3.48 -57.03 -19.41
N GLY A 247 4.57 -57.77 -19.19
CA GLY A 247 5.00 -58.77 -20.16
C GLY A 247 5.73 -59.94 -19.53
N VAL A 248 5.44 -61.14 -20.04
CA VAL A 248 6.06 -62.39 -19.61
C VAL A 248 6.43 -63.25 -20.81
N ARG A 249 7.54 -63.98 -20.71
CA ARG A 249 7.99 -64.95 -21.72
C ARG A 249 7.67 -66.37 -21.28
N ARG A 250 7.23 -67.19 -22.23
CA ARG A 250 7.14 -68.65 -22.10
C ARG A 250 7.60 -69.30 -23.40
N ASP A 251 8.66 -70.10 -23.33
CA ASP A 251 9.29 -70.74 -24.49
C ASP A 251 9.62 -69.69 -25.58
N ASP A 252 9.19 -69.93 -26.83
CA ASP A 252 9.37 -69.01 -27.96
C ASP A 252 8.27 -67.96 -28.10
N TYR A 253 7.47 -67.74 -27.05
CA TYR A 253 6.38 -66.77 -27.05
C TYR A 253 6.52 -65.75 -25.92
N ILE A 254 6.02 -64.55 -26.18
CA ILE A 254 5.77 -63.54 -25.13
C ILE A 254 4.31 -63.13 -25.12
N VAL A 255 3.78 -62.87 -23.93
CA VAL A 255 2.49 -62.21 -23.75
C VAL A 255 2.77 -60.80 -23.27
N LEU A 256 2.22 -59.81 -23.96
CA LEU A 256 2.20 -58.43 -23.50
C LEU A 256 0.76 -58.03 -23.20
N SER A 257 0.55 -57.41 -22.06
CA SER A 257 -0.70 -56.75 -21.71
C SER A 257 -0.49 -55.24 -21.57
N PHE A 258 -1.48 -54.48 -22.02
CA PHE A 258 -1.45 -53.02 -22.04
C PHE A 258 -2.74 -52.48 -21.41
N LEU A 259 -2.62 -51.42 -20.63
CA LEU A 259 -3.72 -50.69 -20.02
C LEU A 259 -3.54 -49.20 -20.29
N ASP A 260 -4.53 -48.54 -20.91
CA ASP A 260 -4.57 -47.08 -21.04
C ASP A 260 -4.82 -46.44 -19.66
N ILE A 261 -3.93 -45.54 -19.26
CA ILE A 261 -3.97 -44.79 -18.00
C ILE A 261 -3.96 -43.27 -18.25
N THR A 262 -4.29 -42.82 -19.46
CA THR A 262 -4.28 -41.42 -19.86
C THR A 262 -5.22 -40.57 -19.02
N GLU A 263 -6.49 -40.98 -18.87
CA GLU A 263 -7.47 -40.26 -18.04
C GLU A 263 -7.00 -40.13 -16.58
N LEU A 264 -6.39 -41.19 -16.04
CA LEU A 264 -5.84 -41.17 -14.68
C LEU A 264 -4.69 -40.15 -14.55
N LYS A 265 -3.78 -40.10 -15.53
CA LYS A 265 -2.65 -39.14 -15.53
C LYS A 265 -3.13 -37.71 -15.72
N THR A 266 -4.09 -37.48 -16.61
CA THR A 266 -4.69 -36.15 -16.83
C THR A 266 -5.40 -35.67 -15.57
N ALA A 267 -6.23 -36.50 -14.93
CA ALA A 267 -6.91 -36.13 -13.69
C ALA A 267 -5.93 -35.82 -12.55
N GLN A 268 -4.84 -36.60 -12.43
CA GLN A 268 -3.78 -36.31 -11.45
C GLN A 268 -3.08 -34.98 -11.73
N ALA A 269 -2.77 -34.68 -12.99
CA ALA A 269 -2.13 -33.42 -13.38
C ALA A 269 -3.06 -32.22 -13.15
N GLU A 270 -4.34 -32.33 -13.51
CA GLU A 270 -5.35 -31.29 -13.26
C GLU A 270 -5.53 -31.02 -11.76
N GLN A 271 -5.60 -32.08 -10.95
CA GLN A 271 -5.71 -31.93 -9.50
C GLN A 271 -4.47 -31.24 -8.90
N GLN A 272 -3.28 -31.61 -9.35
CA GLN A 272 -2.03 -30.98 -8.92
C GLN A 272 -1.98 -29.51 -9.35
N GLN A 273 -2.37 -29.21 -10.60
CA GLN A 273 -2.44 -27.85 -11.12
C GLN A 273 -3.43 -26.99 -10.31
N GLN A 274 -4.63 -27.49 -10.02
CA GLN A 274 -5.61 -26.79 -9.19
C GLN A 274 -5.08 -26.51 -7.77
N ALA A 275 -4.35 -27.46 -7.18
CA ALA A 275 -3.73 -27.27 -5.86
C ALA A 275 -2.64 -26.18 -5.88
N ASP A 276 -1.81 -26.17 -6.93
CA ASP A 276 -0.75 -25.17 -7.10
C ASP A 276 -1.32 -23.77 -7.39
N GLU A 277 -2.36 -23.67 -8.23
CA GLU A 277 -3.10 -22.43 -8.48
C GLU A 277 -3.74 -21.89 -7.19
N PHE A 278 -4.39 -22.75 -6.41
CA PHE A 278 -5.00 -22.36 -5.14
C PHE A 278 -3.96 -21.86 -4.13
N ARG A 279 -2.80 -22.52 -4.03
CA ARG A 279 -1.69 -22.06 -3.19
C ARG A 279 -1.20 -20.68 -3.63
N GLN A 280 -1.01 -20.45 -4.93
CA GLN A 280 -0.60 -19.13 -5.44
C GLN A 280 -1.63 -18.03 -5.13
N ILE A 281 -2.92 -18.34 -5.19
CA ILE A 281 -3.98 -17.39 -4.81
C ILE A 281 -3.86 -17.01 -3.33
N LEU A 282 -3.65 -18.00 -2.45
CA LEU A 282 -3.48 -17.74 -1.02
C LEU A 282 -2.22 -16.92 -0.73
N ASP A 283 -1.10 -17.23 -1.37
CA ASP A 283 0.17 -16.53 -1.11
C ASP A 283 0.19 -15.10 -1.64
N ASN A 284 -0.52 -14.81 -2.73
CA ASN A 284 -0.66 -13.44 -3.24
C ASN A 284 -1.82 -12.66 -2.61
N ALA A 285 -2.57 -13.26 -1.67
CA ALA A 285 -3.63 -12.54 -0.98
C ALA A 285 -3.04 -11.44 -0.08
N LEU A 286 -3.55 -10.21 -0.20
CA LEU A 286 -3.16 -9.07 0.65
C LEU A 286 -3.57 -9.23 2.13
N THR A 287 -4.35 -10.27 2.42
CA THR A 287 -4.85 -10.60 3.76
C THR A 287 -4.05 -11.78 4.30
N ALA A 288 -3.70 -11.75 5.59
CA ALA A 288 -3.11 -12.92 6.25
C ALA A 288 -4.19 -14.00 6.37
N ILE A 289 -3.96 -15.19 5.82
CA ILE A 289 -4.89 -16.32 5.85
C ILE A 289 -4.21 -17.52 6.50
N SER A 290 -4.88 -18.08 7.50
CA SER A 290 -4.43 -19.27 8.24
C SER A 290 -5.55 -20.30 8.35
N LEU A 291 -5.21 -21.57 8.22
CA LEU A 291 -6.12 -22.69 8.46
C LEU A 291 -5.71 -23.41 9.75
N PHE A 292 -6.70 -23.71 10.58
CA PHE A 292 -6.54 -24.37 11.86
C PHE A 292 -7.30 -25.68 11.92
N GLU A 293 -6.78 -26.66 12.65
CA GLU A 293 -7.51 -27.88 13.06
C GLU A 293 -7.61 -27.90 14.60
N ALA A 294 -8.77 -28.31 15.12
CA ALA A 294 -9.02 -28.34 16.56
C ALA A 294 -8.28 -29.49 17.24
N ILE A 295 -7.68 -29.22 18.40
CA ILE A 295 -7.13 -30.22 19.31
C ILE A 295 -8.09 -30.38 20.47
N ARG A 296 -8.48 -31.62 20.76
CA ARG A 296 -9.43 -31.94 21.84
C ARG A 296 -8.80 -32.79 22.92
N ASP A 297 -9.27 -32.63 24.15
CA ASP A 297 -8.95 -33.53 25.25
C ASP A 297 -9.76 -34.85 25.17
N GLU A 298 -9.51 -35.76 26.12
CA GLU A 298 -10.23 -37.05 26.23
C GLU A 298 -11.75 -36.89 26.44
N LYS A 299 -12.21 -35.71 26.83
CA LYS A 299 -13.63 -35.38 27.03
C LYS A 299 -14.25 -34.72 25.78
N GLY A 300 -13.48 -34.55 24.71
CA GLY A 300 -13.91 -33.93 23.45
C GLY A 300 -13.94 -32.40 23.47
N GLN A 301 -13.44 -31.75 24.52
CA GLN A 301 -13.38 -30.30 24.63
C GLN A 301 -12.17 -29.77 23.87
N ILE A 302 -12.34 -28.65 23.16
CA ILE A 302 -11.25 -28.03 22.42
C ILE A 302 -10.29 -27.40 23.42
N VAL A 303 -9.04 -27.84 23.40
CA VAL A 303 -7.98 -27.35 24.29
C VAL A 303 -6.95 -26.51 23.55
N ASP A 304 -6.84 -26.63 22.24
CA ASP A 304 -5.93 -25.85 21.40
C ASP A 304 -6.31 -25.95 19.91
N PHE A 305 -5.55 -25.28 19.05
CA PHE A 305 -5.63 -25.40 17.60
C PHE A 305 -4.25 -25.60 17.00
N VAL A 306 -4.12 -26.39 15.95
CA VAL A 306 -2.86 -26.56 15.20
C VAL A 306 -2.92 -25.85 13.87
N TYR A 307 -1.86 -25.12 13.51
CA TYR A 307 -1.74 -24.49 12.19
C TYR A 307 -1.56 -25.55 11.09
N LYS A 308 -2.41 -25.52 10.07
CA LYS A 308 -2.34 -26.39 8.88
C LYS A 308 -1.92 -25.66 7.62
N SER A 309 -2.25 -24.38 7.52
CA SER A 309 -1.84 -23.52 6.43
C SER A 309 -1.54 -22.14 6.96
N PHE A 310 -0.58 -21.48 6.34
CA PHE A 310 -0.10 -20.16 6.71
C PHE A 310 0.44 -19.47 5.45
N ASN A 311 -0.29 -18.49 4.91
CA ASN A 311 0.09 -17.87 3.65
C ASN A 311 1.24 -16.85 3.81
N GLN A 312 1.84 -16.43 2.70
CA GLN A 312 2.95 -15.47 2.68
C GLN A 312 2.65 -14.15 3.44
N THR A 313 1.43 -13.62 3.36
CA THR A 313 1.06 -12.41 4.11
C THR A 313 1.03 -12.65 5.62
N SER A 314 0.62 -13.84 6.07
CA SER A 314 0.70 -14.22 7.49
C SER A 314 2.16 -14.27 7.96
N GLU A 315 3.10 -14.72 7.11
CA GLU A 315 4.53 -14.65 7.45
C GLU A 315 5.04 -13.22 7.63
N LEU A 316 4.64 -12.32 6.71
CA LEU A 316 5.04 -10.92 6.77
C LEU A 316 4.47 -10.22 8.01
N MET A 317 3.21 -10.48 8.37
CA MET A 317 2.56 -9.86 9.53
C MET A 317 3.08 -10.41 10.87
N THR A 318 3.33 -11.71 10.95
CA THR A 318 3.80 -12.34 12.20
C THR A 318 5.32 -12.33 12.36
N GLY A 319 6.06 -12.09 11.28
CA GLY A 319 7.52 -12.17 11.25
C GLY A 319 8.08 -13.60 11.32
N ARG A 320 7.24 -14.63 11.20
CA ARG A 320 7.60 -16.06 11.33
C ARG A 320 7.34 -16.80 10.03
N LYS A 321 8.20 -17.77 9.71
CA LYS A 321 8.06 -18.56 8.48
C LYS A 321 7.01 -19.64 8.62
N ALA A 322 6.29 -19.96 7.55
CA ALA A 322 5.26 -20.99 7.54
C ALA A 322 5.80 -22.34 8.02
N GLU A 323 7.05 -22.65 7.70
CA GLU A 323 7.78 -23.86 8.14
C GLU A 323 7.95 -23.95 9.67
N GLU A 324 7.99 -22.82 10.36
CA GLU A 324 8.11 -22.73 11.82
C GLU A 324 6.76 -22.76 12.53
N ILE A 325 5.68 -22.48 11.79
CA ILE A 325 4.32 -22.33 12.33
C ILE A 325 3.48 -23.59 12.07
N ILE A 326 3.50 -24.10 10.83
CA ILE A 326 2.67 -25.23 10.43
C ILE A 326 3.02 -26.47 11.27
N GLY A 327 2.00 -27.15 11.79
CA GLY A 327 2.13 -28.32 12.65
C GLY A 327 2.27 -28.01 14.15
N HIS A 328 2.50 -26.75 14.53
CA HIS A 328 2.61 -26.32 15.93
C HIS A 328 1.28 -25.80 16.47
N ARG A 329 1.16 -25.82 17.80
CA ARG A 329 -0.05 -25.40 18.52
C ARG A 329 -0.14 -23.89 18.63
N MET A 330 -1.36 -23.35 18.53
CA MET A 330 -1.64 -21.93 18.60
C MET A 330 -1.21 -21.34 19.93
N LEU A 331 -1.62 -21.95 21.05
CA LEU A 331 -1.31 -21.41 22.38
C LEU A 331 0.17 -21.58 22.77
N GLU A 332 0.89 -22.49 22.11
CA GLU A 332 2.34 -22.64 22.27
C GLU A 332 3.10 -21.49 21.58
N LEU A 333 2.67 -21.13 20.38
CA LEU A 333 3.30 -20.08 19.58
C LEU A 333 2.87 -18.67 20.00
N PHE A 334 1.59 -18.51 20.36
CA PHE A 334 0.93 -17.25 20.65
C PHE A 334 0.05 -17.38 21.93
N PRO A 335 0.67 -17.46 23.12
CA PRO A 335 -0.06 -17.62 24.37
C PRO A 335 -0.97 -16.44 24.71
N GLY A 336 -0.67 -15.23 24.23
CA GLY A 336 -1.50 -14.03 24.36
C GLY A 336 -2.88 -14.14 23.70
N VAL A 337 -3.07 -15.09 22.79
CA VAL A 337 -4.39 -15.39 22.19
C VAL A 337 -5.38 -15.88 23.26
N GLN A 338 -4.89 -16.52 24.33
CA GLN A 338 -5.72 -16.94 25.45
C GLN A 338 -6.09 -15.77 26.36
N THR A 339 -5.13 -14.89 26.71
CA THR A 339 -5.36 -13.76 27.61
C THR A 339 -6.19 -12.65 26.98
N SER A 340 -6.09 -12.44 25.67
CA SER A 340 -6.90 -11.49 24.90
C SER A 340 -8.37 -11.91 24.73
N GLY A 341 -8.72 -13.15 25.09
CA GLY A 341 -10.07 -13.70 24.89
C GLY A 341 -10.39 -14.05 23.43
N VAL A 342 -9.41 -13.97 22.52
CA VAL A 342 -9.57 -14.36 21.12
C VAL A 342 -9.75 -15.89 21.00
N PHE A 343 -9.04 -16.67 21.83
CA PHE A 343 -9.18 -18.13 21.86
C PHE A 343 -10.62 -18.59 22.13
N ASP A 344 -11.29 -17.98 23.12
CA ASP A 344 -12.68 -18.30 23.47
C ASP A 344 -13.64 -18.06 22.29
N ARG A 345 -13.33 -17.09 21.43
CA ARG A 345 -14.10 -16.83 20.21
C ARG A 345 -13.91 -17.93 19.17
N TRP A 346 -12.73 -18.53 19.07
CA TRP A 346 -12.47 -19.68 18.22
C TRP A 346 -13.17 -20.93 18.72
N VAL A 347 -13.13 -21.18 20.04
CA VAL A 347 -13.90 -22.27 20.66
C VAL A 347 -15.39 -22.09 20.38
N LYS A 348 -15.92 -20.88 20.61
CA LYS A 348 -17.32 -20.56 20.35
C LYS A 348 -17.69 -20.72 18.86
N LEU A 349 -16.85 -20.26 17.94
CA LEU A 349 -17.04 -20.45 16.49
C LEU A 349 -17.16 -21.94 16.14
N MET A 350 -16.33 -22.78 16.76
CA MET A 350 -16.37 -24.23 16.54
C MET A 350 -17.63 -24.89 17.11
N GLU A 351 -18.15 -24.39 18.23
CA GLU A 351 -19.39 -24.88 18.87
C GLU A 351 -20.65 -24.41 18.12
N THR A 352 -20.74 -23.12 17.79
CA THR A 352 -21.92 -22.54 17.15
C THR A 352 -21.99 -22.80 15.66
N GLY A 353 -20.83 -23.00 15.02
CA GLY A 353 -20.70 -23.00 13.56
C GLY A 353 -20.88 -21.59 12.96
N GLY A 354 -20.75 -21.52 11.63
CA GLY A 354 -20.92 -20.27 10.87
C GLY A 354 -19.62 -19.47 10.70
N SER A 355 -19.73 -18.15 10.78
CA SER A 355 -18.62 -17.20 10.68
C SER A 355 -18.69 -16.12 11.76
N VAL A 356 -17.53 -15.55 12.09
CA VAL A 356 -17.39 -14.45 13.04
C VAL A 356 -16.48 -13.38 12.41
N ARG A 357 -16.77 -12.11 12.68
CA ARG A 357 -15.90 -10.99 12.32
C ARG A 357 -15.85 -9.99 13.46
N PHE A 358 -14.66 -9.48 13.76
CA PHE A 358 -14.46 -8.48 14.79
C PHE A 358 -13.20 -7.66 14.54
N GLN A 359 -13.17 -6.46 15.12
CA GLN A 359 -12.00 -5.60 15.16
C GLN A 359 -11.55 -5.47 16.60
N ASP A 360 -10.30 -5.80 16.89
CA ASP A 360 -9.75 -5.69 18.24
C ASP A 360 -8.30 -5.23 18.22
N TYR A 361 -7.85 -4.80 19.38
CA TYR A 361 -6.47 -4.43 19.65
C TYR A 361 -5.74 -5.60 20.31
N PHE A 362 -4.60 -5.99 19.74
CA PHE A 362 -3.72 -7.03 20.29
C PHE A 362 -2.39 -6.41 20.69
N ALA A 363 -2.06 -6.52 21.97
CA ALA A 363 -0.84 -5.96 22.57
C ALA A 363 0.03 -7.03 23.28
N GLU A 364 -0.17 -8.30 22.91
CA GLU A 364 0.48 -9.46 23.54
C GLU A 364 1.48 -10.11 22.56
N ASP A 365 2.32 -11.03 23.03
CA ASP A 365 3.24 -11.83 22.21
C ASP A 365 4.22 -11.03 21.31
N GLY A 366 4.50 -9.78 21.67
CA GLY A 366 5.38 -8.87 20.90
C GLY A 366 4.68 -8.15 19.74
N PHE A 367 3.36 -8.30 19.63
CA PHE A 367 2.52 -7.60 18.70
C PHE A 367 1.85 -6.40 19.37
N ASP A 368 1.73 -5.30 18.64
CA ASP A 368 1.08 -4.06 19.09
C ASP A 368 0.33 -3.44 17.90
N PHE A 369 -0.83 -4.01 17.58
CA PHE A 369 -1.61 -3.58 16.43
C PHE A 369 -3.11 -3.84 16.58
N TRP A 370 -3.89 -3.06 15.85
CA TRP A 370 -5.31 -3.31 15.64
C TRP A 370 -5.51 -4.21 14.44
N PHE A 371 -6.41 -5.17 14.55
CA PHE A 371 -6.67 -6.11 13.47
C PHE A 371 -8.16 -6.27 13.21
N ASP A 372 -8.53 -6.40 11.93
CA ASP A 372 -9.87 -6.82 11.51
C ASP A 372 -9.78 -8.29 11.12
N THR A 373 -10.30 -9.18 11.97
CA THR A 373 -10.29 -10.62 11.73
C THR A 373 -11.67 -11.09 11.32
N GLN A 374 -11.70 -11.94 10.30
CA GLN A 374 -12.82 -12.79 9.96
C GLN A 374 -12.41 -14.26 10.08
N ALA A 375 -13.29 -15.10 10.61
CA ALA A 375 -13.08 -16.54 10.63
C ALA A 375 -14.37 -17.30 10.28
N VAL A 376 -14.21 -18.46 9.64
CA VAL A 376 -15.30 -19.35 9.26
C VAL A 376 -14.96 -20.78 9.63
N LYS A 377 -15.93 -21.50 10.20
CA LYS A 377 -15.77 -22.92 10.51
C LYS A 377 -15.59 -23.72 9.22
N TRP A 378 -14.59 -24.59 9.20
CA TRP A 378 -14.27 -25.47 8.07
C TRP A 378 -13.83 -26.85 8.60
N HIS A 379 -14.64 -27.87 8.34
CA HIS A 379 -14.50 -29.22 8.92
C HIS A 379 -14.35 -29.20 10.46
N ASP A 380 -13.37 -29.94 11.01
CA ASP A 380 -13.01 -29.91 12.44
C ASP A 380 -11.96 -28.83 12.73
N GLY A 381 -12.14 -27.67 12.11
CA GLY A 381 -11.23 -26.55 12.16
C GLY A 381 -11.88 -25.25 11.71
N PHE A 382 -11.07 -24.22 11.49
CA PHE A 382 -11.54 -22.96 10.95
C PHE A 382 -10.48 -22.29 10.08
N ILE A 383 -10.95 -21.49 9.11
CA ILE A 383 -10.11 -20.61 8.32
C ILE A 383 -10.26 -19.22 8.91
N GLN A 384 -9.12 -18.58 9.22
CA GLN A 384 -9.04 -17.19 9.65
C GLN A 384 -8.41 -16.35 8.56
N SER A 385 -8.94 -15.16 8.36
CA SER A 385 -8.30 -14.10 7.59
C SER A 385 -8.24 -12.83 8.43
N TYR A 386 -7.12 -12.10 8.39
CA TYR A 386 -6.98 -10.84 9.12
C TYR A 386 -6.11 -9.81 8.40
N ILE A 387 -6.42 -8.53 8.65
CA ILE A 387 -5.64 -7.38 8.20
C ILE A 387 -5.27 -6.50 9.38
N ASP A 388 -4.11 -5.84 9.29
CA ASP A 388 -3.72 -4.77 10.21
C ASP A 388 -4.46 -3.47 9.84
N ILE A 389 -5.22 -2.93 10.78
CA ILE A 389 -5.98 -1.68 10.66
C ILE A 389 -5.45 -0.58 11.59
N THR A 390 -4.23 -0.73 12.13
CA THR A 390 -3.61 0.20 13.08
C THR A 390 -3.53 1.61 12.53
N SER A 391 -3.09 1.76 11.27
CA SER A 391 -3.00 3.06 10.60
C SER A 391 -4.36 3.76 10.49
N ILE A 392 -5.42 2.99 10.22
CA ILE A 392 -6.79 3.50 10.15
C ILE A 392 -7.26 3.95 11.53
N LYS A 393 -7.02 3.14 12.56
CA LYS A 393 -7.41 3.46 13.94
C LYS A 393 -6.64 4.63 14.52
N GLN A 394 -5.34 4.75 14.23
CA GLN A 394 -4.54 5.91 14.60
C GLN A 394 -5.05 7.18 13.91
N ALA A 395 -5.36 7.14 12.62
CA ALA A 395 -5.92 8.27 11.90
C ALA A 395 -7.30 8.71 12.43
N GLU A 396 -8.15 7.75 12.83
CA GLU A 396 -9.45 8.03 13.46
C GLU A 396 -9.26 8.75 14.81
N LEU A 397 -8.35 8.24 15.67
CA LEU A 397 -8.02 8.84 16.96
C LEU A 397 -7.35 10.22 16.80
N ASP A 398 -6.46 10.40 15.85
CA ASP A 398 -5.79 11.68 15.58
C ASP A 398 -6.78 12.71 15.05
N LYS A 399 -7.70 12.31 14.17
CA LYS A 399 -8.80 13.17 13.71
C LYS A 399 -9.67 13.63 14.89
N GLN A 400 -9.98 12.71 15.82
CA GLN A 400 -10.73 13.05 17.02
C GLN A 400 -9.95 14.01 17.93
N ARG A 401 -8.67 13.73 18.21
CA ARG A 401 -7.80 14.62 19.00
C ARG A 401 -7.68 16.01 18.38
N HIS A 402 -7.54 16.11 17.05
CA HIS A 402 -7.52 17.38 16.34
C HIS A 402 -8.86 18.13 16.45
N ALA A 403 -9.99 17.43 16.32
CA ALA A 403 -11.32 18.04 16.47
C ALA A 403 -11.56 18.57 17.89
N ASP A 404 -11.18 17.82 18.91
CA ASP A 404 -11.27 18.22 20.32
C ASP A 404 -10.36 19.42 20.62
N LEU A 405 -9.14 19.42 20.06
CA LEU A 405 -8.21 20.54 20.17
C LEU A 405 -8.78 21.81 19.52
N LEU A 406 -9.30 21.73 18.29
CA LEU A 406 -9.91 22.87 17.60
C LEU A 406 -11.11 23.42 18.37
N THR A 407 -11.96 22.53 18.88
CA THR A 407 -13.11 22.91 19.73
C THR A 407 -12.65 23.65 20.99
N SER A 408 -11.60 23.16 21.64
CA SER A 408 -11.02 23.77 22.84
C SER A 408 -10.39 25.14 22.54
N LEU A 409 -9.65 25.27 21.43
CA LEU A 409 -9.03 26.52 21.00
C LEU A 409 -10.09 27.58 20.68
N LEU A 410 -11.17 27.20 19.99
CA LEU A 410 -12.28 28.10 19.70
C LEU A 410 -13.00 28.55 20.98
N ALA A 411 -13.16 27.66 21.97
CA ALA A 411 -13.82 27.99 23.24
C ALA A 411 -13.07 29.02 24.09
N VAL A 412 -11.74 29.01 24.08
CA VAL A 412 -10.90 29.95 24.86
C VAL A 412 -10.57 31.22 24.08
N SER A 413 -10.80 31.24 22.76
CA SER A 413 -10.52 32.40 21.91
C SER A 413 -11.31 33.64 22.33
N PRO A 414 -10.67 34.79 22.56
CA PRO A 414 -11.36 36.06 22.78
C PRO A 414 -11.99 36.64 21.50
N VAL A 415 -11.63 36.09 20.33
CA VAL A 415 -12.24 36.42 19.05
C VAL A 415 -13.51 35.61 18.90
N ALA A 416 -14.61 36.29 18.59
CA ALA A 416 -15.90 35.68 18.33
C ALA A 416 -15.92 35.11 16.91
N PHE A 417 -15.99 33.79 16.81
CA PHE A 417 -16.06 33.04 15.56
C PHE A 417 -17.43 32.41 15.39
N ALA A 418 -18.02 32.58 14.20
CA ALA A 418 -19.22 31.87 13.81
C ALA A 418 -19.17 31.45 12.34
N HIS A 419 -19.65 30.25 12.04
CA HIS A 419 -19.86 29.73 10.70
C HIS A 419 -21.36 29.76 10.38
N TYR A 420 -21.68 30.30 9.23
CA TYR A 420 -23.02 30.48 8.72
C TYR A 420 -23.20 29.73 7.42
N GLU A 421 -24.30 29.00 7.27
CA GLU A 421 -24.77 28.44 6.00
C GLU A 421 -25.89 29.32 5.44
N ALA A 422 -25.91 29.54 4.13
CA ALA A 422 -26.92 30.35 3.46
C ALA A 422 -28.27 29.63 3.39
N ILE A 423 -29.36 30.34 3.69
CA ILE A 423 -30.73 29.92 3.45
C ILE A 423 -31.25 30.67 2.23
N ARG A 424 -31.78 29.94 1.25
CA ARG A 424 -32.28 30.50 -0.01
C ARG A 424 -33.78 30.30 -0.14
N ASN A 425 -34.45 31.23 -0.82
CA ASN A 425 -35.84 31.05 -1.25
C ASN A 425 -35.91 30.23 -2.55
N ASP A 426 -37.13 29.97 -3.03
CA ASP A 426 -37.39 29.21 -4.26
C ASP A 426 -36.77 29.83 -5.53
N ALA A 427 -36.46 31.13 -5.51
CA ALA A 427 -35.77 31.84 -6.59
C ALA A 427 -34.23 31.74 -6.50
N GLY A 428 -33.69 31.01 -5.51
CA GLY A 428 -32.25 30.84 -5.28
C GLY A 428 -31.56 32.03 -4.61
N LEU A 429 -32.31 33.06 -4.22
CA LEU A 429 -31.78 34.24 -3.53
C LEU A 429 -31.58 33.93 -2.05
N ILE A 430 -30.44 34.38 -1.50
CA ILE A 430 -30.13 34.25 -0.08
C ILE A 430 -31.07 35.17 0.71
N VAL A 431 -31.85 34.60 1.60
CA VAL A 431 -32.84 35.32 2.43
C VAL A 431 -32.48 35.33 3.91
N ASP A 432 -31.64 34.39 4.36
CA ASP A 432 -31.20 34.30 5.76
C ASP A 432 -29.92 33.44 5.85
N PHE A 433 -29.39 33.26 7.05
CA PHE A 433 -28.25 32.43 7.38
C PHE A 433 -28.50 31.60 8.63
N ARG A 434 -28.07 30.34 8.64
CA ARG A 434 -28.12 29.45 9.80
C ARG A 434 -26.74 29.28 10.41
N PHE A 435 -26.65 29.38 11.73
CA PHE A 435 -25.40 29.09 12.43
C PHE A 435 -25.13 27.58 12.41
N ARG A 436 -23.94 27.20 11.95
CA ARG A 436 -23.44 25.82 11.98
C ARG A 436 -22.35 25.61 13.02
N LEU A 437 -21.66 26.67 13.38
CA LEU A 437 -20.71 26.71 14.47
C LEU A 437 -20.72 28.11 15.07
N ALA A 438 -20.63 28.21 16.40
CA ALA A 438 -20.35 29.46 17.10
C ALA A 438 -19.52 29.12 18.33
N ASN A 439 -18.47 29.91 18.61
CA ASN A 439 -17.76 29.78 19.87
C ASN A 439 -18.42 30.62 20.97
N GLN A 440 -17.95 30.46 22.21
CA GLN A 440 -18.51 31.16 23.37
C GLN A 440 -18.48 32.69 23.19
N ALA A 441 -17.37 33.24 22.69
CA ALA A 441 -17.26 34.67 22.44
C ALA A 441 -18.31 35.19 21.45
N ALA A 442 -18.66 34.43 20.40
CA ALA A 442 -19.71 34.82 19.45
C ALA A 442 -21.10 34.79 20.09
N ALA A 443 -21.37 33.81 20.96
CA ALA A 443 -22.60 33.72 21.72
C ALA A 443 -22.75 34.87 22.72
N ASP A 444 -21.65 35.27 23.38
CA ASP A 444 -21.59 36.39 24.31
C ASP A 444 -21.93 37.74 23.64
N ILE A 445 -21.51 37.95 22.38
CA ILE A 445 -21.85 39.16 21.61
C ILE A 445 -23.37 39.32 21.51
N VAL A 446 -24.10 38.23 21.26
CA VAL A 446 -25.57 38.25 21.14
C VAL A 446 -26.30 37.98 22.46
N SER A 447 -25.56 37.71 23.54
CA SER A 447 -26.07 37.38 24.88
C SER A 447 -27.05 36.19 24.88
N LEU A 448 -26.68 35.16 24.14
CA LEU A 448 -27.37 33.87 24.11
C LEU A 448 -26.35 32.77 24.45
N SER A 449 -26.82 31.59 24.83
CA SER A 449 -25.96 30.41 24.90
C SER A 449 -25.58 29.92 23.49
N VAL A 450 -24.48 29.18 23.36
CA VAL A 450 -24.06 28.59 22.07
C VAL A 450 -25.18 27.74 21.46
N ASP A 451 -25.87 26.92 22.27
CA ASP A 451 -26.97 26.08 21.81
C ASP A 451 -28.15 26.90 21.29
N GLU A 452 -28.50 28.02 21.96
CA GLU A 452 -29.55 28.93 21.48
C GLU A 452 -29.17 29.64 20.18
N VAL A 453 -27.88 29.95 19.99
CA VAL A 453 -27.38 30.54 18.73
C VAL A 453 -27.49 29.53 17.59
N LEU A 454 -27.09 28.27 17.82
CA LEU A 454 -27.16 27.21 16.80
C LEU A 454 -28.60 26.79 16.47
N ALA A 455 -29.54 26.98 17.39
CA ALA A 455 -30.95 26.65 17.19
C ALA A 455 -31.75 27.68 16.37
N ARG A 456 -31.18 28.87 16.12
CA ARG A 456 -31.87 29.99 15.47
C ARG A 456 -31.17 30.43 14.18
N THR A 457 -31.90 31.17 13.34
CA THR A 457 -31.29 31.84 12.18
C THR A 457 -30.75 33.22 12.54
N ALA A 458 -29.95 33.81 11.64
CA ALA A 458 -29.37 35.12 11.82
C ALA A 458 -30.45 36.21 11.94
N THR A 459 -31.56 36.10 11.19
CA THR A 459 -32.69 37.03 11.31
C THR A 459 -33.53 36.80 12.56
N GLU A 460 -33.65 35.58 13.07
CA GLU A 460 -34.33 35.32 14.35
C GLU A 460 -33.58 35.92 15.55
N ILE A 461 -32.25 35.95 15.50
CA ILE A 461 -31.41 36.59 16.53
C ILE A 461 -31.37 38.11 16.37
N ASN A 462 -31.33 38.59 15.12
CA ASN A 462 -31.36 40.01 14.81
C ASN A 462 -32.37 40.31 13.70
N PRO A 463 -33.64 40.63 14.04
CA PRO A 463 -34.71 40.87 13.07
C PRO A 463 -34.43 42.01 12.08
N ASP A 464 -33.61 42.99 12.48
CA ASP A 464 -33.25 44.13 11.63
C ASP A 464 -32.11 43.80 10.65
N LEU A 465 -31.51 42.60 10.74
CA LEU A 465 -30.36 42.20 9.93
C LEU A 465 -30.63 42.33 8.41
N PRO A 466 -31.75 41.85 7.83
CA PRO A 466 -31.99 41.91 6.38
C PRO A 466 -31.99 43.32 5.81
N ASN A 467 -32.36 44.31 6.63
CA ASN A 467 -32.42 45.71 6.24
C ASN A 467 -31.11 46.46 6.52
N SER A 468 -30.09 45.78 7.05
CA SER A 468 -28.80 46.37 7.39
C SER A 468 -27.78 46.20 6.26
N GLU A 469 -26.88 47.17 6.13
CA GLU A 469 -25.75 47.11 5.19
C GLU A 469 -24.88 45.85 5.40
N VAL A 470 -24.83 45.36 6.64
CA VAL A 470 -24.05 44.17 7.01
C VAL A 470 -24.60 42.90 6.37
N PHE A 471 -25.91 42.78 6.18
CA PHE A 471 -26.48 41.62 5.48
C PHE A 471 -26.08 41.60 4.01
N ASN A 472 -25.99 42.77 3.36
CA ASN A 472 -25.46 42.88 2.01
C ASN A 472 -24.00 42.44 1.94
N HIS A 473 -23.17 42.74 2.96
CA HIS A 473 -21.82 42.20 3.05
C HIS A 473 -21.80 40.67 3.15
N TYR A 474 -22.68 40.07 3.97
CA TYR A 474 -22.79 38.61 4.09
C TYR A 474 -23.16 37.97 2.75
N VAL A 475 -24.20 38.48 2.09
CA VAL A 475 -24.63 37.99 0.77
C VAL A 475 -23.53 38.16 -0.27
N THR A 476 -22.86 39.31 -0.29
CA THR A 476 -21.78 39.60 -1.25
C THR A 476 -20.60 38.65 -1.07
N VAL A 477 -20.16 38.37 0.16
CA VAL A 477 -19.06 37.42 0.43
C VAL A 477 -19.44 36.02 -0.05
N VAL A 478 -20.66 35.55 0.23
CA VAL A 478 -21.11 34.22 -0.22
C VAL A 478 -21.21 34.14 -1.75
N GLN A 479 -21.67 35.20 -2.42
CA GLN A 479 -21.84 35.21 -3.88
C GLN A 479 -20.52 35.40 -4.64
N THR A 480 -19.67 36.33 -4.18
CA THR A 480 -18.44 36.74 -4.89
C THR A 480 -17.21 35.95 -4.44
N GLY A 481 -17.22 35.40 -3.23
CA GLY A 481 -16.06 34.78 -2.59
C GLY A 481 -14.98 35.76 -2.12
N GLN A 482 -15.15 37.07 -2.32
CA GLN A 482 -14.17 38.06 -1.90
C GLN A 482 -14.26 38.29 -0.39
N PRO A 483 -13.14 38.20 0.36
CA PRO A 483 -13.14 38.47 1.79
C PRO A 483 -13.41 39.96 2.05
N MET A 484 -14.13 40.26 3.12
CA MET A 484 -14.44 41.63 3.53
C MET A 484 -14.03 41.89 4.97
N GLN A 485 -13.53 43.11 5.22
CA GLN A 485 -13.22 43.61 6.55
C GLN A 485 -13.79 45.01 6.74
N PHE A 486 -14.44 45.23 7.89
CA PHE A 486 -15.00 46.54 8.24
C PHE A 486 -15.13 46.67 9.77
N GLU A 487 -15.19 47.91 10.25
CA GLU A 487 -15.47 48.22 11.64
C GLU A 487 -16.97 48.42 11.87
N ARG A 488 -17.46 47.94 13.00
CA ARG A 488 -18.87 48.07 13.37
C ARG A 488 -19.01 48.35 14.86
N PHE A 489 -19.79 49.37 15.19
CA PHE A 489 -20.24 49.59 16.55
C PHE A 489 -21.48 48.74 16.84
N LEU A 490 -21.40 47.87 17.84
CA LEU A 490 -22.48 46.98 18.25
C LEU A 490 -22.48 46.84 19.76
N ARG A 491 -23.66 47.01 20.39
CA ARG A 491 -23.85 46.83 21.84
C ARG A 491 -22.80 47.55 22.69
N ASN A 492 -22.57 48.82 22.36
CA ASN A 492 -21.64 49.71 23.06
C ASN A 492 -20.15 49.29 22.99
N ARG A 493 -19.78 48.48 21.99
CA ARG A 493 -18.39 48.07 21.71
C ARG A 493 -18.10 48.21 20.22
N TRP A 494 -16.86 48.55 19.89
CA TRP A 494 -16.37 48.55 18.52
C TRP A 494 -15.81 47.18 18.18
N PHE A 495 -16.25 46.61 17.06
CA PHE A 495 -15.75 45.34 16.56
C PHE A 495 -15.15 45.51 15.17
N GLN A 496 -13.97 44.93 14.96
CA GLN A 496 -13.47 44.65 13.63
C GLN A 496 -14.06 43.32 13.17
N VAL A 497 -14.84 43.36 12.09
CA VAL A 497 -15.52 42.20 11.52
C VAL A 497 -14.77 41.76 10.28
N SER A 498 -14.34 40.50 10.25
CA SER A 498 -13.79 39.84 9.06
C SER A 498 -14.74 38.75 8.58
N LEU A 499 -14.97 38.70 7.27
CA LEU A 499 -15.87 37.72 6.64
C LEU A 499 -15.12 37.01 5.51
N VAL A 500 -15.20 35.69 5.50
CA VAL A 500 -14.59 34.85 4.46
C VAL A 500 -15.58 33.79 4.03
N LYS A 501 -15.70 33.56 2.71
CA LYS A 501 -16.56 32.49 2.19
C LYS A 501 -16.03 31.11 2.62
N PHE A 502 -16.95 30.26 3.06
CA PHE A 502 -16.68 28.86 3.38
C PHE A 502 -17.91 28.02 3.00
N ASP A 503 -17.73 27.00 2.16
CA ASP A 503 -18.81 26.21 1.56
C ASP A 503 -19.93 27.07 0.94
N ASP A 504 -21.21 26.71 1.12
CA ASP A 504 -22.38 27.53 0.75
C ASP A 504 -22.74 28.52 1.87
N GLY A 505 -21.73 29.25 2.34
CA GLY A 505 -21.80 30.03 3.57
C GLY A 505 -20.60 30.95 3.77
N PHE A 506 -20.42 31.42 5.01
CA PHE A 506 -19.27 32.22 5.39
C PHE A 506 -18.87 32.00 6.86
N VAL A 507 -17.59 32.24 7.15
CA VAL A 507 -17.07 32.35 8.51
C VAL A 507 -16.91 33.83 8.84
N SER A 508 -17.36 34.21 10.02
CA SER A 508 -17.14 35.53 10.59
C SER A 508 -16.17 35.47 11.76
N ALA A 509 -15.35 36.52 11.89
CA ALA A 509 -14.52 36.78 13.03
C ALA A 509 -14.76 38.20 13.53
N PHE A 510 -15.14 38.35 14.79
CA PHE A 510 -15.37 39.64 15.45
C PHE A 510 -14.30 39.84 16.52
N VAL A 511 -13.46 40.86 16.32
CA VAL A 511 -12.40 41.26 17.27
C VAL A 511 -12.85 42.55 17.95
N ASP A 512 -12.89 42.57 19.27
CA ASP A 512 -13.19 43.81 20.01
C ASP A 512 -12.00 44.77 19.93
N ILE A 513 -12.24 45.94 19.35
CA ILE A 513 -11.27 47.04 19.18
C ILE A 513 -11.64 48.27 20.02
N SER A 514 -12.57 48.15 20.98
CA SER A 514 -13.04 49.26 21.82
C SER A 514 -11.90 49.92 22.61
N GLN A 515 -10.97 49.13 23.16
CA GLN A 515 -9.79 49.67 23.86
C GLN A 515 -8.88 50.45 22.91
N SER A 516 -8.72 49.97 21.67
CA SER A 516 -7.91 50.65 20.66
C SER A 516 -8.48 52.03 20.32
N HIS A 517 -9.79 52.11 20.10
CA HIS A 517 -10.51 53.38 19.89
C HIS A 517 -10.37 54.33 21.08
N LEU A 518 -10.54 53.83 22.31
CA LEU A 518 -10.38 54.65 23.53
C LEU A 518 -8.96 55.22 23.66
N TYR A 519 -7.94 54.41 23.42
CA TYR A 519 -6.55 54.89 23.47
C TYR A 519 -6.27 55.93 22.39
N GLN A 520 -6.84 55.76 21.20
CA GLN A 520 -6.69 56.74 20.12
C GLN A 520 -7.30 58.09 20.52
N GLU A 521 -8.53 58.10 21.06
CA GLU A 521 -9.17 59.33 21.56
C GLU A 521 -8.36 59.99 22.69
N GLN A 522 -7.83 59.19 23.63
CA GLN A 522 -6.98 59.71 24.71
C GLN A 522 -5.71 60.37 24.17
N LEU A 523 -5.05 59.74 23.20
CA LEU A 523 -3.84 60.27 22.58
C LEU A 523 -4.12 61.58 21.83
N GLU A 524 -5.22 61.64 21.08
CA GLU A 524 -5.65 62.86 20.39
C GLU A 524 -5.95 63.98 21.40
N GLY A 525 -6.62 63.66 22.50
CA GLY A 525 -6.89 64.59 23.61
C GLY A 525 -5.62 65.15 24.25
N LEU A 526 -4.67 64.28 24.65
CA LEU A 526 -3.41 64.70 25.25
C LEU A 526 -2.58 65.57 24.30
N ASN A 527 -2.55 65.23 23.00
CA ASN A 527 -1.81 65.99 22.01
C ASN A 527 -2.41 67.40 21.81
N ALA A 528 -3.74 67.50 21.78
CA ALA A 528 -4.43 68.79 21.73
C ALA A 528 -4.15 69.64 22.98
N GLU A 529 -4.16 69.05 24.17
CA GLU A 529 -3.86 69.76 25.43
C GLU A 529 -2.40 70.22 25.49
N LEU A 530 -1.45 69.38 25.05
CA LEU A 530 -0.05 69.72 24.96
C LEU A 530 0.19 70.91 24.01
N ARG A 531 -0.43 70.90 22.82
CA ARG A 531 -0.37 72.01 21.86
C ARG A 531 -0.89 73.30 22.48
N ARG A 532 -2.07 73.25 23.12
CA ARG A 532 -2.67 74.41 23.78
C ARG A 532 -1.79 74.99 24.90
N SER A 533 -1.19 74.11 25.71
CA SER A 533 -0.28 74.52 26.79
C SER A 533 0.97 75.21 26.23
N ASN A 534 1.52 74.68 25.14
CA ASN A 534 2.67 75.25 24.46
C ASN A 534 2.36 76.65 23.89
N ASP A 535 1.21 76.82 23.25
CA ASP A 535 0.78 78.11 22.69
C ASP A 535 0.55 79.17 23.79
N ASN A 536 -0.09 78.78 24.90
CA ASN A 536 -0.30 79.66 26.05
C ASN A 536 1.03 80.15 26.64
N LEU A 537 2.02 79.27 26.77
CA LEU A 537 3.34 79.62 27.30
C LEU A 537 4.04 80.66 26.42
N GLN A 538 3.92 80.55 25.09
CA GLN A 538 4.47 81.52 24.14
C GLN A 538 3.81 82.88 24.26
N GLN A 539 2.47 82.90 24.30
CA GLN A 539 1.72 84.14 24.41
C GLN A 539 2.06 84.87 25.71
N PHE A 540 2.18 84.11 26.82
CA PHE A 540 2.63 84.65 28.10
C PHE A 540 4.05 85.23 28.01
N ALA A 541 5.01 84.48 27.47
CA ALA A 541 6.39 84.93 27.33
C ALA A 541 6.50 86.20 26.46
N TYR A 542 5.70 86.30 25.39
CA TYR A 542 5.67 87.45 24.49
C TYR A 542 5.12 88.71 25.16
N VAL A 543 3.91 88.62 25.75
CA VAL A 543 3.25 89.76 26.40
C VAL A 543 4.08 90.26 27.58
N ALA A 544 4.52 89.36 28.47
CA ALA A 544 5.31 89.74 29.64
C ALA A 544 6.61 90.46 29.25
N SER A 545 7.30 90.01 28.19
CA SER A 545 8.55 90.63 27.75
C SER A 545 8.34 92.00 27.10
N HIS A 546 7.28 92.16 26.30
CA HIS A 546 6.90 93.47 25.74
C HIS A 546 6.63 94.48 26.86
N ASP A 547 5.82 94.11 27.83
CA ASP A 547 5.41 94.98 28.93
C ASP A 547 6.56 95.33 29.89
N LEU A 548 7.61 94.49 29.95
CA LEU A 548 8.84 94.78 30.69
C LEU A 548 9.83 95.65 29.90
N GLN A 549 9.82 95.61 28.56
CA GLN A 549 10.73 96.41 27.72
C GLN A 549 10.35 97.90 27.68
N GLU A 550 9.06 98.21 27.64
CA GLU A 550 8.58 99.59 27.60
C GLU A 550 9.04 100.46 28.79
N PRO A 551 8.89 100.03 30.07
CA PRO A 551 9.36 100.81 31.21
C PRO A 551 10.89 100.95 31.23
N LEU A 552 11.63 99.93 30.80
CA LEU A 552 13.10 100.01 30.70
C LEU A 552 13.55 101.04 29.66
N ARG A 553 12.90 101.08 28.50
CA ARG A 553 13.18 102.09 27.47
C ARG A 553 12.95 103.50 27.99
N LYS A 554 11.89 103.72 28.78
CA LYS A 554 11.62 105.01 29.44
C LYS A 554 12.71 105.36 30.46
N ILE A 555 13.13 104.41 31.31
CA ILE A 555 14.22 104.63 32.29
C ILE A 555 15.52 105.05 31.59
N GLN A 556 15.88 104.39 30.49
CA GLN A 556 17.07 104.75 29.70
C GLN A 556 16.94 106.15 29.09
N ALA A 557 15.83 106.44 28.41
CA ALA A 557 15.61 107.73 27.76
C ALA A 557 15.60 108.91 28.74
N PHE A 558 14.97 108.77 29.91
CA PHE A 558 15.02 109.80 30.94
C PHE A 558 16.42 109.90 31.57
N GLY A 559 17.13 108.78 31.74
CA GLY A 559 18.53 108.80 32.17
C GLY A 559 19.40 109.62 31.21
N ASP A 560 19.28 109.38 29.90
CA ASP A 560 20.03 110.09 28.85
C ASP A 560 19.71 111.59 28.87
N LEU A 561 18.44 111.93 29.09
CA LEU A 561 18.00 113.32 29.24
C LEU A 561 18.61 114.01 30.47
N VAL A 562 18.67 113.31 31.62
CA VAL A 562 19.26 113.87 32.84
C VAL A 562 20.77 114.07 32.67
N VAL A 563 21.48 113.11 32.06
CA VAL A 563 22.92 113.24 31.78
C VAL A 563 23.19 114.38 30.81
N SER A 564 22.41 114.50 29.73
CA SER A 564 22.62 115.53 28.71
C SER A 564 22.26 116.94 29.19
N GLN A 565 21.16 117.12 29.93
CA GLN A 565 20.68 118.44 30.35
C GLN A 565 21.27 118.92 31.68
N TYR A 566 21.47 118.00 32.63
CA TYR A 566 21.89 118.32 34.00
C TYR A 566 23.27 117.77 34.36
N GLY A 567 23.93 117.02 33.46
CA GLY A 567 25.27 116.46 33.68
C GLY A 567 26.34 117.45 34.15
N PRO A 568 26.40 118.70 33.65
CA PRO A 568 27.34 119.71 34.16
C PRO A 568 27.03 120.18 35.59
N SER A 569 25.77 120.11 36.03
CA SER A 569 25.29 120.54 37.35
C SER A 569 25.37 119.43 38.41
N LEU A 570 25.67 118.19 37.99
CA LEU A 570 25.82 117.05 38.87
C LEU A 570 27.28 116.89 39.31
N ASP A 571 27.47 116.56 40.59
CA ASP A 571 28.77 116.14 41.09
C ASP A 571 29.16 114.76 40.54
N GLU A 572 30.41 114.36 40.78
CA GLU A 572 30.94 113.09 40.27
C GLU A 572 30.12 111.88 40.76
N ASN A 573 29.62 111.94 42.00
CA ASN A 573 28.76 110.91 42.58
C ASN A 573 27.40 110.83 41.86
N GLY A 574 26.74 111.97 41.61
CA GLY A 574 25.47 112.03 40.88
C GLY A 574 25.57 111.47 39.47
N ARG A 575 26.64 111.82 38.73
CA ARG A 575 26.91 111.25 37.40
C ARG A 575 27.17 109.74 37.45
N ASN A 576 27.92 109.26 38.46
CA ASN A 576 28.20 107.84 38.63
C ASN A 576 26.92 107.03 38.93
N LEU A 577 26.02 107.54 39.78
CA LEU A 577 24.75 106.90 40.11
C LEU A 577 23.85 106.75 38.89
N ILE A 578 23.71 107.80 38.07
CA ILE A 578 22.88 107.74 36.86
C ILE A 578 23.49 106.78 35.84
N SER A 579 24.81 106.81 35.64
CA SER A 579 25.50 105.86 34.78
C SER A 579 25.28 104.40 35.22
N ARG A 580 25.36 104.10 36.52
CA ARG A 580 25.05 102.76 37.06
C ARG A 580 23.61 102.34 36.81
N MET A 581 22.64 103.25 36.97
CA MET A 581 21.23 103.01 36.70
C MET A 581 20.97 102.73 35.21
N GLN A 582 21.49 103.57 34.31
CA GLN A 582 21.38 103.39 32.86
C GLN A 582 22.00 102.07 32.42
N ASN A 583 23.19 101.74 32.93
CA ASN A 583 23.84 100.47 32.67
C ASN A 583 23.00 99.28 33.18
N ALA A 584 22.31 99.42 34.32
CA ALA A 584 21.40 98.38 34.81
C ALA A 584 20.16 98.22 33.93
N ALA A 585 19.53 99.32 33.52
CA ALA A 585 18.36 99.31 32.65
C ALA A 585 18.68 98.75 31.25
N GLY A 586 19.83 99.15 30.68
CA GLY A 586 20.32 98.60 29.41
C GLY A 586 20.56 97.11 29.47
N ARG A 587 21.17 96.60 30.55
CA ARG A 587 21.35 95.16 30.75
C ARG A 587 20.03 94.40 30.83
N MET A 588 19.03 94.93 31.55
CA MET A 588 17.72 94.29 31.62
C MET A 588 17.04 94.24 30.24
N SER A 589 17.18 95.29 29.43
CA SER A 589 16.64 95.34 28.07
C SER A 589 17.23 94.24 27.19
N VAL A 590 18.56 94.06 27.22
CA VAL A 590 19.25 92.98 26.48
C VAL A 590 18.82 91.61 27.01
N LEU A 591 18.72 91.44 28.33
CA LEU A 591 18.33 90.16 28.94
C LEU A 591 16.92 89.71 28.53
N ILE A 592 15.95 90.63 28.54
CA ILE A 592 14.57 90.32 28.12
C ILE A 592 14.52 89.99 26.63
N ARG A 593 15.31 90.69 25.81
CA ARG A 593 15.42 90.39 24.37
C ARG A 593 16.00 89.01 24.12
N ASP A 594 17.09 88.65 24.80
CA ASP A 594 17.72 87.33 24.66
C ASP A 594 16.78 86.20 25.11
N LEU A 595 16.01 86.43 26.18
CA LEU A 595 15.00 85.47 26.65
C LEU A 595 13.88 85.27 25.64
N LEU A 596 13.40 86.35 25.00
CA LEU A 596 12.44 86.28 23.91
C LEU A 596 12.98 85.52 22.71
N THR A 597 14.22 85.79 22.30
CA THR A 597 14.88 85.07 21.21
C THR A 597 14.97 83.58 21.54
N TYR A 598 15.40 83.22 22.76
CA TYR A 598 15.45 81.83 23.21
C TYR A 598 14.07 81.14 23.15
N SER A 599 13.01 81.81 23.58
CA SER A 599 11.64 81.25 23.53
C SER A 599 11.13 81.05 22.09
N ARG A 600 11.43 81.96 21.17
CA ARG A 600 10.94 81.92 19.78
C ARG A 600 11.61 80.85 18.91
N LEU A 601 12.88 80.54 19.20
CA LEU A 601 13.63 79.51 18.47
C LEU A 601 12.96 78.13 18.52
N SER A 602 11.99 77.89 19.41
CA SER A 602 11.32 76.59 19.53
C SER A 602 10.19 76.35 18.51
N ILE A 603 9.73 77.35 17.75
CA ILE A 603 8.49 77.24 16.94
C ILE A 603 8.64 77.72 15.48
N MET A 604 9.45 78.73 15.19
CA MET A 604 9.65 79.19 13.80
C MET A 604 10.85 78.49 13.16
N GLN A 605 10.59 77.43 12.39
CA GLN A 605 11.54 76.89 11.43
C GLN A 605 11.23 77.52 10.08
N GLU A 606 12.04 78.48 9.63
CA GLU A 606 12.09 78.73 8.19
C GLU A 606 12.49 77.44 7.47
N PRO A 607 11.97 77.16 6.27
CA PRO A 607 12.35 75.97 5.53
C PRO A 607 13.87 75.96 5.35
N PHE A 608 14.53 74.88 5.77
CA PHE A 608 15.98 74.76 5.67
C PHE A 608 16.42 74.84 4.21
N GLY A 609 17.36 75.74 3.93
CA GLY A 609 17.96 75.94 2.61
C GLY A 609 19.43 75.52 2.57
N PRO A 610 20.05 75.44 1.39
CA PRO A 610 21.49 75.23 1.29
C PRO A 610 22.24 76.48 1.77
N VAL A 611 23.07 76.33 2.81
CA VAL A 611 23.86 77.41 3.41
C VAL A 611 25.35 77.10 3.26
N SER A 612 26.10 78.07 2.72
CA SER A 612 27.56 78.04 2.66
C SER A 612 28.12 78.63 3.95
N LEU A 613 28.70 77.78 4.82
CA LEU A 613 29.26 78.27 6.08
C LEU A 613 30.50 79.16 5.86
N ALA A 614 31.22 78.98 4.76
CA ALA A 614 32.34 79.84 4.41
C ALA A 614 31.88 81.28 4.17
N ASP A 615 30.87 81.47 3.32
CA ASP A 615 30.33 82.80 2.99
C ASP A 615 29.70 83.44 4.24
N LEU A 616 28.93 82.66 5.00
CA LEU A 616 28.29 83.11 6.22
C LEU A 616 29.27 83.57 7.30
N VAL A 617 30.38 82.83 7.51
CA VAL A 617 31.42 83.24 8.48
C VAL A 617 32.15 84.48 8.01
N ASN A 618 32.43 84.64 6.71
CA ASN A 618 33.04 85.85 6.17
C ASN A 618 32.15 87.07 6.42
N ASP A 619 30.84 86.97 6.15
CA ASP A 619 29.93 88.08 6.40
C ASP A 619 29.89 88.47 7.90
N VAL A 620 30.01 87.49 8.81
CA VAL A 620 30.08 87.75 10.26
C VAL A 620 31.40 88.42 10.65
N LEU A 621 32.50 88.11 9.96
CA LEU A 621 33.78 88.76 10.19
C LEU A 621 33.76 90.21 9.69
N ASP A 622 33.09 90.48 8.56
CA ASP A 622 32.86 91.84 8.05
C ASP A 622 32.05 92.67 9.07
N ASP A 623 30.99 92.09 9.66
CA ASP A 623 30.21 92.74 10.72
C ASP A 623 31.06 93.06 11.98
N LEU A 624 32.16 92.32 12.20
CA LEU A 624 33.05 92.46 13.36
C LEU A 624 34.34 93.23 13.06
N GLU A 625 34.53 93.77 11.84
CA GLU A 625 35.75 94.41 11.36
C GLU A 625 36.32 95.44 12.35
N LEU A 626 35.50 96.39 12.81
CA LEU A 626 35.90 97.41 13.79
C LEU A 626 36.38 96.82 15.12
N THR A 627 35.78 95.71 15.56
CA THR A 627 36.19 95.05 16.81
C THR A 627 37.50 94.30 16.63
N LEU A 628 37.71 93.68 15.46
CA LEU A 628 38.96 93.00 15.11
C LEU A 628 40.13 94.00 15.05
N GLU A 629 39.92 95.16 14.42
CA GLU A 629 40.91 96.24 14.36
C GLU A 629 41.25 96.79 15.76
N GLN A 630 40.24 97.09 16.57
CA GLN A 630 40.42 97.61 17.93
C GLN A 630 41.14 96.63 18.86
N THR A 631 40.96 95.34 18.66
CA THR A 631 41.55 94.30 19.52
C THR A 631 42.85 93.71 18.97
N GLY A 632 43.24 94.04 17.74
CA GLY A 632 44.39 93.42 17.06
C GLY A 632 44.21 91.92 16.85
N ALA A 633 42.96 91.47 16.69
CA ALA A 633 42.61 90.06 16.60
C ALA A 633 43.04 89.45 15.27
N ARG A 634 43.45 88.18 15.29
CA ARG A 634 43.66 87.37 14.10
C ARG A 634 42.67 86.22 14.07
N VAL A 635 41.90 86.10 12.99
CA VAL A 635 40.98 84.98 12.77
C VAL A 635 41.46 84.15 11.58
N ASP A 636 41.83 82.89 11.82
CA ASP A 636 42.23 81.94 10.78
C ASP A 636 41.05 80.99 10.49
N VAL A 637 40.49 81.08 9.27
CA VAL A 637 39.35 80.27 8.82
C VAL A 637 39.83 79.17 7.86
N GLY A 638 39.69 77.91 8.27
CA GLY A 638 39.95 76.73 7.43
C GLY A 638 38.78 76.41 6.48
N PRO A 639 38.82 75.27 5.75
CA PRO A 639 37.73 74.87 4.88
C PRO A 639 36.45 74.61 5.69
N LEU A 640 35.33 75.20 5.26
CA LEU A 640 34.01 75.05 5.88
C LEU A 640 33.00 74.42 4.90
N PRO A 641 32.08 73.56 5.39
CA PRO A 641 31.17 72.81 4.53
C PRO A 641 29.96 73.65 4.09
N LYS A 642 29.23 73.12 3.10
CA LYS A 642 27.85 73.55 2.80
C LYS A 642 26.89 72.57 3.47
N LEU A 643 25.86 73.08 4.14
CA LEU A 643 24.88 72.27 4.85
C LEU A 643 23.45 72.77 4.63
N THR A 644 22.46 71.96 4.98
CA THR A 644 21.04 72.34 4.91
C THR A 644 20.58 72.88 6.26
N GLY A 645 20.20 74.16 6.31
CA GLY A 645 19.82 74.82 7.57
C GLY A 645 19.18 76.20 7.40
N ASP A 646 18.88 76.84 8.51
CA ASP A 646 18.40 78.21 8.61
C ASP A 646 19.61 79.16 8.65
N GLN A 647 19.79 79.94 7.59
CA GLN A 647 20.91 80.87 7.43
C GLN A 647 20.97 81.91 8.56
N SER A 648 19.83 82.38 9.06
CA SER A 648 19.76 83.40 10.11
C SER A 648 20.22 82.85 11.47
N GLN A 649 19.78 81.63 11.82
CA GLN A 649 20.17 80.95 13.05
C GLN A 649 21.66 80.60 13.04
N LEU A 650 22.17 80.09 11.92
CA LEU A 650 23.59 79.76 11.78
C LEU A 650 24.47 81.02 11.83
N ARG A 651 24.05 82.13 11.19
CA ARG A 651 24.75 83.41 11.28
C ARG A 651 24.86 83.87 12.73
N GLN A 652 23.74 83.83 13.46
CA GLN A 652 23.71 84.23 14.87
C GLN A 652 24.53 83.29 15.77
N LEU A 653 24.58 81.99 15.49
CA LEU A 653 25.45 81.02 16.17
C LEU A 653 26.92 81.43 16.03
N PHE A 654 27.42 81.63 14.80
CA PHE A 654 28.82 82.00 14.58
C PHE A 654 29.15 83.39 15.11
N GLN A 655 28.24 84.36 14.97
CA GLN A 655 28.41 85.69 15.55
C GLN A 655 28.57 85.62 17.08
N ASN A 656 27.75 84.82 17.77
CA ASN A 656 27.86 84.65 19.22
C ASN A 656 29.17 83.97 19.64
N LEU A 657 29.61 82.94 18.93
CA LEU A 657 30.87 82.25 19.23
C LEU A 657 32.07 83.16 18.99
N LEU A 658 32.11 83.87 17.86
CA LEU A 658 33.18 84.81 17.52
C LEU A 658 33.22 86.02 18.46
N ALA A 659 32.06 86.63 18.76
CA ALA A 659 31.99 87.75 19.70
C ALA A 659 32.45 87.32 21.11
N ASN A 660 32.15 86.10 21.54
CA ASN A 660 32.66 85.58 22.80
C ASN A 660 34.19 85.38 22.77
N ALA A 661 34.74 84.84 21.68
CA ALA A 661 36.18 84.65 21.51
C ALA A 661 36.97 85.98 21.58
N LEU A 662 36.46 87.05 20.97
CA LEU A 662 37.08 88.39 21.00
C LEU A 662 36.91 89.09 22.36
N LYS A 663 35.79 88.82 23.04
CA LYS A 663 35.47 89.42 24.33
C LYS A 663 36.25 88.82 25.48
N PHE A 664 36.39 87.50 25.55
CA PHE A 664 37.06 86.78 26.64
C PHE A 664 38.56 86.61 26.41
N ARG A 665 39.22 87.69 25.96
CA ARG A 665 40.67 87.74 25.70
C ARG A 665 41.48 87.98 26.98
N LYS A 666 42.78 87.67 26.90
CA LYS A 666 43.79 88.08 27.89
C LYS A 666 44.15 89.55 27.65
N THR A 667 44.41 90.30 28.72
CA THR A 667 44.67 91.75 28.63
C THR A 667 45.93 92.09 27.83
N ASP A 668 46.94 91.23 27.87
CA ASP A 668 48.27 91.49 27.28
C ASP A 668 48.61 90.59 26.06
N THR A 669 47.62 89.93 25.46
CA THR A 669 47.84 89.02 24.33
C THR A 669 46.79 89.28 23.24
N PRO A 670 47.19 89.47 21.97
CA PRO A 670 46.24 89.62 20.87
C PRO A 670 45.41 88.33 20.73
N PRO A 671 44.08 88.44 20.56
CA PRO A 671 43.22 87.28 20.44
C PRO A 671 43.46 86.58 19.09
N VAL A 672 43.68 85.28 19.13
CA VAL A 672 43.81 84.40 17.96
C VAL A 672 42.66 83.42 17.98
N VAL A 673 41.84 83.43 16.93
CA VAL A 673 40.68 82.55 16.78
C VAL A 673 40.89 81.66 15.56
N THR A 674 40.73 80.34 15.72
CA THR A 674 40.85 79.36 14.64
C THR A 674 39.52 78.66 14.44
N ILE A 675 39.02 78.67 13.19
CA ILE A 675 37.82 77.94 12.79
C ILE A 675 38.24 76.81 11.85
N SER A 676 37.86 75.58 12.16
CA SER A 676 38.12 74.41 11.30
C SER A 676 36.91 73.49 11.26
N SER A 677 36.82 72.66 10.23
CA SER A 677 35.76 71.64 10.14
C SER A 677 36.31 70.30 9.68
N ARG A 678 35.66 69.21 10.12
CA ARG A 678 35.90 67.85 9.61
C ARG A 678 34.61 67.04 9.64
N GLN A 679 34.49 66.04 8.77
CA GLN A 679 33.36 65.12 8.78
C GLN A 679 33.62 63.97 9.76
N VAL A 680 32.64 63.62 10.59
CA VAL A 680 32.72 62.57 11.62
C VAL A 680 31.58 61.57 11.47
N SER A 681 31.86 60.31 11.77
CA SER A 681 30.89 59.19 11.76
C SER A 681 30.43 58.84 13.18
N GLY A 682 29.35 58.05 13.30
CA GLY A 682 28.66 57.78 14.58
C GLY A 682 29.52 57.33 15.76
N ALA A 683 30.68 56.71 15.53
CA ALA A 683 31.60 56.27 16.59
C ALA A 683 32.39 57.41 17.25
N GLU A 684 32.58 58.53 16.55
CA GLU A 684 33.27 59.74 17.05
C GLU A 684 32.28 60.79 17.57
N LEU A 685 30.97 60.52 17.49
CA LEU A 685 29.94 61.44 17.99
C LEU A 685 29.82 61.38 19.51
N PRO A 686 29.47 62.51 20.16
CA PRO A 686 29.09 62.53 21.58
C PRO A 686 28.01 61.49 21.90
N PRO A 687 27.98 60.89 23.11
CA PRO A 687 27.02 59.84 23.51
C PRO A 687 25.55 60.15 23.20
N VAL A 688 25.18 61.44 23.20
CA VAL A 688 23.83 61.95 22.92
C VAL A 688 23.42 61.75 21.46
N LEU A 689 24.37 61.64 20.53
CA LEU A 689 24.16 61.47 19.09
C LEU A 689 24.58 60.10 18.53
N THR A 690 25.20 59.23 19.35
CA THR A 690 25.79 57.92 18.95
C THR A 690 24.77 56.91 18.39
N THR A 691 23.47 57.11 18.63
CA THR A 691 22.39 56.27 18.06
C THR A 691 22.05 56.62 16.61
N SER A 692 22.63 57.68 16.03
CA SER A 692 22.38 58.12 14.66
C SER A 692 23.31 57.42 13.66
N LYS A 693 22.75 56.81 12.60
CA LYS A 693 23.52 56.29 11.44
C LYS A 693 23.97 57.39 10.46
N ARG A 694 23.74 58.67 10.77
CA ARG A 694 24.01 59.82 9.87
C ARG A 694 25.44 60.34 10.03
N MET A 695 26.00 60.90 8.95
CA MET A 695 27.27 61.63 9.00
C MET A 695 27.03 63.05 9.54
N TYR A 696 28.02 63.59 10.27
CA TYR A 696 27.96 64.94 10.82
C TYR A 696 29.23 65.72 10.44
N TYR A 697 29.14 67.04 10.38
CA TYR A 697 30.29 67.94 10.39
C TYR A 697 30.58 68.39 11.82
N GLU A 698 31.80 68.14 12.30
CA GLU A 698 32.38 68.76 13.50
C GLU A 698 33.02 70.09 13.08
N ILE A 699 32.47 71.20 13.56
CA ILE A 699 33.01 72.55 13.38
C ILE A 699 33.61 73.01 14.71
N ARG A 700 34.89 73.32 14.68
CA ARG A 700 35.69 73.70 15.85
C ARG A 700 36.01 75.19 15.79
N VAL A 701 35.57 75.95 16.79
CA VAL A 701 35.91 77.36 16.99
C VAL A 701 36.78 77.46 18.24
N SER A 702 38.07 77.76 18.07
CA SER A 702 39.04 77.82 19.19
C SER A 702 39.61 79.22 19.35
N ASP A 703 39.75 79.69 20.59
CA ASP A 703 40.40 80.95 20.94
C ASP A 703 41.60 80.72 21.87
N ASN A 704 42.48 81.73 22.00
CA ASN A 704 43.61 81.77 22.94
C ASN A 704 43.32 82.60 24.21
N GLY A 705 42.04 82.77 24.53
CA GLY A 705 41.54 83.65 25.58
C GLY A 705 41.77 83.14 27.00
N ILE A 706 40.94 83.60 27.94
CA ILE A 706 41.07 83.22 29.37
C ILE A 706 40.68 81.77 29.66
N GLY A 707 39.93 81.13 28.76
CA GLY A 707 39.39 79.78 28.95
C GLY A 707 38.46 79.66 30.16
N PHE A 708 38.04 78.43 30.46
CA PHE A 708 37.21 78.14 31.63
C PHE A 708 37.58 76.78 32.24
N ASP A 709 37.19 76.54 33.50
CA ASP A 709 37.42 75.26 34.16
C ASP A 709 36.52 74.16 33.53
N PRO A 710 37.10 73.02 33.10
CA PRO A 710 36.36 71.91 32.51
C PRO A 710 35.10 71.47 33.27
N GLN A 711 35.05 71.63 34.59
CA GLN A 711 33.87 71.28 35.41
C GLN A 711 32.60 72.05 34.99
N TYR A 712 32.76 73.19 34.31
CA TYR A 712 31.67 74.03 33.86
C TYR A 712 31.22 73.77 32.41
N LYS A 713 31.79 72.77 31.71
CA LYS A 713 31.50 72.42 30.32
C LYS A 713 30.01 72.33 29.96
N GLU A 714 29.19 71.76 30.84
CA GLU A 714 27.73 71.70 30.63
C GLU A 714 27.02 72.95 31.14
N ARG A 715 27.55 73.57 32.19
CA ARG A 715 26.93 74.69 32.88
C ARG A 715 26.99 75.98 32.05
N ILE A 716 28.00 76.18 31.22
CA ILE A 716 28.14 77.39 30.36
C ILE A 716 27.00 77.57 29.36
N PHE A 717 26.29 76.49 29.01
CA PHE A 717 25.15 76.53 28.10
C PHE A 717 23.79 76.68 28.83
N GLY A 718 23.79 76.76 30.16
CA GLY A 718 22.58 77.02 30.93
C GLY A 718 22.13 78.48 30.82
N VAL A 719 20.82 78.71 30.80
CA VAL A 719 20.26 80.08 30.81
C VAL A 719 20.68 80.79 32.11
N PHE A 720 21.20 82.02 31.98
CA PHE A 720 21.71 82.87 33.08
C PHE A 720 22.99 82.36 33.76
N GLN A 721 23.72 81.43 33.17
CA GLN A 721 24.98 80.94 33.75
C GLN A 721 26.18 81.81 33.30
N ARG A 722 27.00 82.25 34.25
CA ARG A 722 28.23 83.05 34.01
C ARG A 722 29.35 82.56 34.92
N LEU A 723 30.58 82.50 34.39
CA LEU A 723 31.76 82.01 35.13
C LEU A 723 32.68 83.11 35.67
N HIS A 724 32.60 84.34 35.15
CA HIS A 724 33.44 85.46 35.58
C HIS A 724 32.62 86.60 36.19
N ASN A 725 33.23 87.32 37.14
CA ASN A 725 32.61 88.40 37.90
C ASN A 725 32.18 89.57 37.01
N ARG A 726 31.07 90.23 37.41
CA ARG A 726 30.37 91.28 36.65
C ARG A 726 31.23 92.52 36.33
N SER A 727 32.32 92.74 37.05
CA SER A 727 33.23 93.88 36.85
C SER A 727 34.24 93.68 35.72
N GLN A 728 34.46 92.45 35.23
CA GLN A 728 35.52 92.15 34.26
C GLN A 728 35.03 91.95 32.82
N TYR A 729 33.80 91.47 32.60
CA TYR A 729 33.26 91.24 31.25
C TYR A 729 31.74 91.49 31.18
N GLU A 730 31.25 92.14 30.12
CA GLU A 730 29.81 92.44 29.94
C GLU A 730 29.01 91.26 29.34
N GLY A 731 27.72 91.09 29.64
CA GLY A 731 26.86 90.07 28.99
C GLY A 731 25.73 89.50 29.86
N THR A 732 24.69 88.93 29.22
CA THR A 732 23.47 88.42 29.86
C THR A 732 23.57 86.98 30.38
N GLY A 733 24.51 86.19 29.84
CA GLY A 733 24.64 84.76 30.15
C GLY A 733 23.62 83.87 29.43
N VAL A 734 22.96 84.40 28.38
CA VAL A 734 21.97 83.66 27.58
C VAL A 734 22.53 83.24 26.21
N GLY A 735 23.59 83.91 25.72
CA GLY A 735 24.13 83.70 24.37
C GLY A 735 24.56 82.26 24.04
N LEU A 736 25.23 81.55 24.95
CA LEU A 736 25.60 80.15 24.72
C LEU A 736 24.38 79.20 24.80
N ALA A 737 23.39 79.51 25.64
CA ALA A 737 22.12 78.77 25.66
C ALA A 737 21.37 78.91 24.32
N ILE A 738 21.39 80.11 23.73
CA ILE A 738 20.87 80.36 22.37
C ILE A 738 21.63 79.53 21.33
N CYS A 739 22.97 79.49 21.41
CA CYS A 739 23.79 78.67 20.51
C CYS A 739 23.42 77.18 20.61
N ARG A 740 23.24 76.66 21.83
CA ARG A 740 22.79 75.28 22.03
C ARG A 740 21.44 75.03 21.39
N ARG A 741 20.49 75.94 21.58
CA ARG A 741 19.15 75.80 21.00
C ARG A 741 19.16 75.81 19.46
N MET A 742 19.94 76.70 18.85
CA MET A 742 20.08 76.75 17.39
C MET A 742 20.64 75.44 16.84
N VAL A 743 21.65 74.87 17.49
CA VAL A 743 22.27 73.62 17.04
C VAL A 743 21.32 72.42 17.23
N GLU A 744 20.57 72.38 18.34
CA GLU A 744 19.53 71.36 18.58
C GLU A 744 18.42 71.41 17.53
N ASN A 745 17.98 72.62 17.13
CA ASN A 745 16.97 72.80 16.08
C ASN A 745 17.41 72.24 14.72
N HIS A 746 18.73 72.21 14.47
CA HIS A 746 19.32 71.61 13.28
C HIS A 746 19.62 70.11 13.44
N GLY A 747 19.13 69.46 14.51
CA GLY A 747 19.38 68.05 14.81
C GLY A 747 20.84 67.76 15.21
N GLY A 748 21.56 68.80 15.63
CA GLY A 748 22.96 68.78 16.01
C GLY A 748 23.19 68.78 17.53
N TYR A 749 24.46 68.92 17.91
CA TYR A 749 24.85 69.10 19.31
C TYR A 749 26.03 70.08 19.44
N ILE A 750 26.11 70.84 20.52
CA ILE A 750 27.23 71.74 20.81
C ILE A 750 27.82 71.46 22.18
N THR A 751 29.14 71.49 22.27
CA THR A 751 29.87 71.36 23.54
C THR A 751 31.10 72.26 23.57
N GLY A 752 31.68 72.46 24.75
CA GLY A 752 32.83 73.33 24.95
C GLY A 752 33.96 72.62 25.69
N GLU A 753 35.20 72.91 25.32
CA GLU A 753 36.40 72.48 26.00
C GLU A 753 37.20 73.72 26.34
N GLY A 754 37.77 73.80 27.53
CA GLY A 754 38.51 74.97 27.96
C GLY A 754 39.44 74.62 29.10
N ARG A 755 40.53 75.37 29.21
CA ARG A 755 41.42 75.33 30.36
C ARG A 755 41.75 76.75 30.78
N PRO A 756 41.75 77.06 32.08
CA PRO A 756 42.10 78.39 32.56
C PRO A 756 43.46 78.84 32.02
N GLY A 757 43.49 79.96 31.30
CA GLY A 757 44.69 80.54 30.72
C GLY A 757 45.16 79.93 29.38
N GLU A 758 44.50 78.89 28.85
CA GLU A 758 44.87 78.28 27.54
C GLU A 758 43.83 78.54 26.44
N GLY A 759 42.72 79.22 26.77
CA GLY A 759 41.63 79.52 25.83
C GLY A 759 40.47 78.52 25.89
N ALA A 760 39.51 78.69 24.98
CA ALA A 760 38.34 77.83 24.85
C ALA A 760 38.16 77.32 23.41
N THR A 761 37.60 76.13 23.29
CA THR A 761 37.26 75.47 22.03
C THR A 761 35.80 75.03 22.07
N PHE A 762 34.96 75.58 21.19
CA PHE A 762 33.58 75.14 21.00
C PHE A 762 33.49 74.17 19.83
N LEU A 763 32.87 73.01 20.08
CA LEU A 763 32.66 71.94 19.12
C LEU A 763 31.18 71.90 18.76
N VAL A 764 30.87 72.20 17.50
CA VAL A 764 29.51 72.20 16.95
C VAL A 764 29.38 71.02 15.99
N TYR A 765 28.41 70.13 16.24
CA TYR A 765 28.09 68.99 15.40
C TYR A 765 26.79 69.27 14.66
N LEU A 766 26.81 69.28 13.33
CA LEU A 766 25.62 69.47 12.47
C LEU A 766 25.50 68.32 11.46
N PRO A 767 24.29 67.84 11.12
CA PRO A 767 24.10 66.80 10.10
C PRO A 767 24.71 67.21 8.75
N ALA A 768 25.39 66.25 8.10
CA ALA A 768 26.10 66.47 6.84
C ALA A 768 25.22 66.43 5.58
#